data_AF-A0A938MEF0-F1
#
_entry.id   AF-A0A938MEF0-F1
#
_cell.length_a   1.000
_cell.length_b   1.000
_cell.length_c   1.000
_cell.angle_alpha   90.00
_cell.angle_beta   90.00
_cell.angle_gamma   90.00
#
_symmetry.space_group_name_H-M   'P 1'
#
loop_
_entity.id
_entity.type
_entity.pdbx_description
1 polymer ?
#
loop_
_entity_poly.entity_id
_entity_poly.type
_entity_poly.pdbx_seq_one_letter_code
_entity_poly.pdbx_strand_id
1 'polypeptide(L)'
;QETGATTILWRNCAGSAMRYQSAEDSHHNDGPLDKRRVPDNRPVWGWVRYGDAEPDIIRTMVKLCKERGLRPGIHWPFEETHWLIWTIGRFNLEYPRFWGRTVDGKPWWGRVSLAFEPVVQHKLRLVDELLDRGVECLFLDFRRNGGWGPHVEYVEPLVASYRQKHGEAPPADSTDLRWVQHVCENVTAYMRRLRDHVKQRNPKCELMVGLPNIAPIGDQTMVAQLADWRTWVKEGIVDTVVVNNVAWDPKDPMKSTRQLYREVLDFVAGRCRVLMPVMAYDHPYQRGMPGYQKATGRSQEDIAKELALMAWEEGASGVSLECVDYDNYRKPTRDVLKQLRETTCRFAKPPAGSKPAGGSRQLTTHQAPLSSVLASAIQRQPPAGSEPTGGWRQLTDGPGNDTEAAWSPDGRRIAFQSDRAGDLDLFILDLDTRKVTPLVTGPGHACFPAWSPDGRLIVYSFAHFTKTAVEGIENGYNLFIVSADGGTPRRLTSGICRDYSPSFSRDGQRVYFASTHGAKKNSVGLFSVPIEGGEPTPVLFNDSDDTAAVQPGLSPDGRLLAYGFVAGFRSNWSLRLAKASNTSDTFPLTDGDAPFYGPRWSPKDLILACAGYQPGDPGWGVYLVDARTGQRLRVDTGSGNSRSPAWSPDGKSLVFENNQSGRYRLCRVAVPPMPPMAETREERPAGKPVIEFSFEKKPGAAVPDLSGHGNDGRAEGEVAWRDGAVAFAPGAFVSVPAAKGCDFGDGAFSVKATVLVREHTSQLRIIAVGDYPGNRQGWQLYLADTNHAWFNSRDPQRQYRGSRSDAPLPVGRKVTLIGVRDALGRVQLHVDGIRQANSSSGATIQYPVPIQVRLGAQYNGQASFTGQLYDFTLHPRALTRSEISDRSLAEFLAR
;
A
#
# COMPACT_ATOMS: atom_id res chain seq x y z
N GLN A 1 -2.31 -25.20 2.31
CA GLN A 1 -2.07 -24.37 3.51
C GLN A 1 -1.36 -23.04 3.15
N GLU A 2 -1.40 -22.62 1.87
CA GLU A 2 -0.81 -21.37 1.34
C GLU A 2 -1.79 -20.16 1.32
N THR A 3 -2.89 -20.21 0.55
CA THR A 3 -3.86 -19.11 0.27
C THR A 3 -4.80 -18.72 1.44
N GLY A 4 -4.30 -18.69 2.67
CA GLY A 4 -4.92 -18.03 3.81
C GLY A 4 -6.03 -18.76 4.62
N ALA A 5 -7.10 -19.26 4.00
CA ALA A 5 -8.41 -19.21 4.68
C ALA A 5 -8.95 -20.49 5.40
N THR A 6 -9.91 -20.42 6.34
CA THR A 6 -10.14 -21.48 7.35
C THR A 6 -10.96 -22.75 6.97
N THR A 7 -11.19 -22.98 5.67
CA THR A 7 -12.41 -23.70 5.03
C THR A 7 -11.58 -24.84 4.22
N ILE A 8 -12.10 -26.04 3.88
CA ILE A 8 -12.06 -26.53 2.47
C ILE A 8 -13.48 -26.72 1.92
N LEU A 9 -13.75 -26.23 0.69
CA LEU A 9 -14.94 -26.59 -0.11
C LEU A 9 -14.48 -27.50 -1.26
N TRP A 10 -15.02 -28.72 -1.34
CA TRP A 10 -14.68 -29.67 -2.39
C TRP A 10 -15.76 -29.65 -3.50
N ARG A 11 -15.35 -29.55 -4.77
CA ARG A 11 -16.22 -29.49 -5.95
C ARG A 11 -15.64 -30.39 -7.05
N ASN A 12 -16.47 -31.22 -7.66
CA ASN A 12 -16.06 -31.92 -8.88
C ASN A 12 -16.26 -30.98 -10.10
N CYS A 13 -15.23 -30.86 -10.94
CA CYS A 13 -15.22 -30.04 -12.15
C CYS A 13 -14.70 -30.81 -13.39
N ALA A 14 -14.48 -32.12 -13.30
CA ALA A 14 -13.94 -32.92 -14.41
C ALA A 14 -15.07 -33.52 -15.26
N GLY A 15 -14.80 -33.75 -16.55
CA GLY A 15 -15.77 -34.31 -17.50
C GLY A 15 -15.79 -35.85 -17.61
N SER A 16 -14.97 -36.54 -16.81
CA SER A 16 -14.67 -37.96 -16.94
C SER A 16 -15.74 -38.88 -16.32
N ALA A 17 -16.99 -38.75 -16.77
CA ALA A 17 -18.10 -39.64 -16.40
C ALA A 17 -17.67 -41.11 -16.46
N MET A 18 -18.16 -41.96 -15.53
CA MET A 18 -17.85 -43.40 -15.46
C MET A 18 -18.27 -44.12 -16.75
N ARG A 19 -17.40 -44.12 -17.75
CA ARG A 19 -17.56 -44.85 -19.00
C ARG A 19 -17.09 -46.28 -18.77
N TYR A 20 -18.04 -47.21 -18.77
CA TYR A 20 -17.74 -48.59 -19.13
C TYR A 20 -17.02 -48.57 -20.49
N GLN A 21 -15.88 -49.24 -20.58
CA GLN A 21 -14.90 -49.00 -21.63
C GLN A 21 -15.43 -49.47 -23.01
N SER A 22 -15.89 -48.52 -23.82
CA SER A 22 -16.18 -48.71 -25.24
C SER A 22 -15.12 -47.97 -26.05
N ALA A 23 -14.54 -48.65 -27.03
CA ALA A 23 -13.38 -48.17 -27.75
C ALA A 23 -13.77 -47.31 -28.96
N GLU A 24 -14.00 -46.01 -28.76
CA GLU A 24 -13.99 -45.01 -29.84
C GLU A 24 -13.82 -43.57 -29.30
N ASP A 25 -13.31 -42.70 -30.18
CA ASP A 25 -13.02 -41.26 -30.05
C ASP A 25 -11.94 -40.77 -29.07
N SER A 26 -11.43 -39.57 -29.35
CA SER A 26 -10.05 -39.15 -29.07
C SER A 26 -9.88 -37.67 -28.65
N HIS A 27 -8.66 -37.34 -28.17
CA HIS A 27 -8.17 -36.00 -27.76
C HIS A 27 -8.87 -35.38 -26.54
N HIS A 28 -8.23 -35.33 -25.36
CA HIS A 28 -7.13 -34.40 -25.05
C HIS A 28 -6.33 -34.84 -23.80
N ASN A 29 -5.20 -34.15 -23.57
CA ASN A 29 -4.29 -34.20 -22.41
C ASN A 29 -3.40 -35.45 -22.28
N ASP A 30 -2.17 -35.33 -22.80
CA ASP A 30 -1.00 -35.95 -22.19
C ASP A 30 -0.25 -34.89 -21.36
N GLY A 31 0.08 -35.22 -20.11
CA GLY A 31 0.81 -34.34 -19.19
C GLY A 31 1.59 -35.14 -18.14
N PRO A 32 2.94 -35.10 -18.12
CA PRO A 32 3.73 -36.04 -17.32
C PRO A 32 3.89 -35.65 -15.83
N LEU A 33 3.03 -36.26 -15.00
CA LEU A 33 3.35 -36.95 -13.72
C LEU A 33 4.34 -36.33 -12.68
N ASP A 34 3.76 -35.81 -11.58
CA ASP A 34 4.13 -35.97 -10.15
C ASP A 34 5.61 -35.98 -9.70
N LYS A 35 5.96 -35.11 -8.73
CA LYS A 35 6.53 -35.51 -7.40
C LYS A 35 6.74 -34.38 -6.36
N ARG A 36 5.90 -34.37 -5.29
CA ARG A 36 6.25 -34.25 -3.83
C ARG A 36 6.99 -32.97 -3.33
N ARG A 37 6.93 -32.52 -2.06
CA ARG A 37 6.19 -32.86 -0.81
C ARG A 37 6.17 -31.62 0.13
N VAL A 38 5.30 -31.62 1.16
CA VAL A 38 5.13 -30.51 2.15
C VAL A 38 6.11 -30.61 3.33
N PRO A 39 6.44 -29.50 4.02
CA PRO A 39 5.69 -29.17 5.25
C PRO A 39 5.42 -27.66 5.52
N ASP A 40 4.39 -27.26 6.28
CA ASP A 40 3.09 -27.92 6.49
C ASP A 40 1.88 -26.96 6.76
N ASN A 41 1.70 -26.42 7.98
CA ASN A 41 0.41 -26.04 8.60
C ASN A 41 0.22 -24.51 8.85
N ARG A 42 -0.97 -23.94 9.18
CA ARG A 42 -2.35 -24.46 9.34
C ARG A 42 -3.32 -23.98 8.21
N PRO A 43 -4.59 -23.55 8.36
CA PRO A 43 -5.64 -23.92 7.40
C PRO A 43 -5.76 -22.95 6.19
N VAL A 44 -6.26 -23.44 5.03
CA VAL A 44 -6.45 -22.70 3.75
C VAL A 44 -7.65 -23.22 2.91
N TRP A 45 -8.62 -22.36 2.54
CA TRP A 45 -9.66 -22.64 1.52
C TRP A 45 -9.00 -22.77 0.15
N GLY A 46 -9.14 -23.95 -0.45
CA GLY A 46 -8.88 -24.19 -1.86
C GLY A 46 -9.65 -25.41 -2.34
N TRP A 47 -10.39 -25.27 -3.43
CA TRP A 47 -11.03 -26.39 -4.12
C TRP A 47 -9.97 -27.34 -4.67
N VAL A 48 -10.18 -28.65 -4.59
CA VAL A 48 -9.31 -29.65 -5.23
C VAL A 48 -10.14 -30.51 -6.16
N ARG A 49 -9.70 -30.66 -7.40
CA ARG A 49 -10.27 -31.58 -8.39
C ARG A 49 -9.75 -33.00 -8.15
N TYR A 50 -10.59 -33.99 -8.40
CA TYR A 50 -10.24 -35.41 -8.36
C TYR A 50 -11.01 -36.18 -9.44
N GLY A 51 -10.38 -37.22 -10.00
CA GLY A 51 -11.06 -38.26 -10.77
C GLY A 51 -11.45 -39.42 -9.85
N ASP A 52 -12.42 -40.22 -10.30
CA ASP A 52 -12.92 -41.47 -9.70
C ASP A 52 -13.24 -41.43 -8.18
N ALA A 53 -14.53 -41.29 -7.87
CA ALA A 53 -15.02 -40.96 -6.54
C ALA A 53 -15.43 -42.18 -5.69
N GLU A 54 -14.47 -42.87 -5.07
CA GLU A 54 -14.80 -43.81 -3.98
C GLU A 54 -15.36 -43.07 -2.75
N PRO A 55 -16.33 -43.66 -2.00
CA PRO A 55 -16.83 -43.06 -0.75
C PRO A 55 -15.74 -42.77 0.30
N ASP A 56 -14.64 -43.52 0.23
CA ASP A 56 -13.47 -43.37 1.12
C ASP A 56 -12.59 -42.17 0.77
N ILE A 57 -12.69 -41.61 -0.44
CA ILE A 57 -12.04 -40.34 -0.79
C ILE A 57 -12.68 -39.19 0.01
N ILE A 58 -14.01 -39.10 0.08
CA ILE A 58 -14.69 -38.09 0.92
C ILE A 58 -14.38 -38.29 2.41
N ARG A 59 -14.36 -39.55 2.90
CA ARG A 59 -13.96 -39.84 4.29
C ARG A 59 -12.51 -39.40 4.57
N THR A 60 -11.61 -39.66 3.63
CA THR A 60 -10.20 -39.23 3.71
C THR A 60 -10.04 -37.72 3.66
N MET A 61 -10.81 -37.02 2.82
CA MET A 61 -10.81 -35.54 2.73
C MET A 61 -11.36 -34.90 4.01
N VAL A 62 -12.44 -35.42 4.57
CA VAL A 62 -13.00 -34.93 5.84
C VAL A 62 -12.04 -35.20 7.02
N LYS A 63 -11.42 -36.39 7.04
CA LYS A 63 -10.39 -36.75 8.03
C LYS A 63 -9.18 -35.82 7.92
N LEU A 64 -8.63 -35.65 6.71
CA LEU A 64 -7.49 -34.77 6.43
C LEU A 64 -7.81 -33.32 6.80
N CYS A 65 -9.03 -32.84 6.54
CA CYS A 65 -9.46 -31.53 7.01
C CYS A 65 -9.34 -31.40 8.54
N LYS A 66 -9.92 -32.35 9.28
CA LYS A 66 -9.92 -32.35 10.75
C LYS A 66 -8.50 -32.47 11.33
N GLU A 67 -7.66 -33.34 10.77
CA GLU A 67 -6.22 -33.47 11.12
C GLU A 67 -5.42 -32.17 10.89
N ARG A 68 -5.85 -31.33 9.95
CA ARG A 68 -5.20 -30.06 9.58
C ARG A 68 -5.84 -28.81 10.17
N GLY A 69 -6.87 -28.97 11.00
CA GLY A 69 -7.64 -27.85 11.58
C GLY A 69 -8.44 -27.06 10.55
N LEU A 70 -8.79 -27.67 9.41
CA LEU A 70 -9.70 -27.15 8.40
C LEU A 70 -11.13 -27.59 8.74
N ARG A 71 -12.12 -26.71 8.56
CA ARG A 71 -13.53 -27.12 8.56
C ARG A 71 -13.86 -27.77 7.20
N PRO A 72 -14.39 -29.00 7.16
CA PRO A 72 -14.76 -29.66 5.91
C PRO A 72 -16.11 -29.15 5.39
N GLY A 73 -16.16 -28.72 4.14
CA GLY A 73 -17.39 -28.36 3.44
C GLY A 73 -17.44 -28.92 2.03
N ILE A 74 -18.64 -29.04 1.48
CA ILE A 74 -18.85 -29.64 0.15
C ILE A 74 -19.68 -28.71 -0.75
N HIS A 75 -19.32 -28.69 -2.03
CA HIS A 75 -20.13 -28.08 -3.08
C HIS A 75 -21.35 -28.94 -3.33
N TRP A 76 -22.51 -28.33 -3.19
CA TRP A 76 -23.80 -28.93 -3.47
C TRP A 76 -24.40 -28.18 -4.68
N PRO A 77 -24.33 -28.76 -5.89
CA PRO A 77 -24.85 -28.10 -7.07
C PRO A 77 -26.38 -27.96 -6.95
N PHE A 78 -26.86 -26.72 -7.03
CA PHE A 78 -28.28 -26.44 -7.20
C PHE A 78 -28.66 -26.43 -8.70
N GLU A 79 -27.67 -26.16 -9.58
CA GLU A 79 -27.79 -26.29 -11.02
C GLU A 79 -27.97 -27.74 -11.48
N GLU A 80 -28.99 -27.95 -12.33
CA GLU A 80 -29.15 -29.15 -13.17
C GLU A 80 -28.49 -28.93 -14.56
N THR A 81 -27.46 -28.05 -14.59
CA THR A 81 -26.96 -27.34 -15.79
C THR A 81 -25.44 -27.19 -15.90
N HIS A 82 -24.67 -28.10 -15.29
CA HIS A 82 -23.32 -28.41 -15.80
C HIS A 82 -23.36 -29.66 -16.67
N TRP A 83 -22.66 -29.62 -17.81
CA TRP A 83 -22.46 -30.82 -18.61
C TRP A 83 -21.50 -31.76 -17.88
N LEU A 84 -21.94 -33.01 -17.73
CA LEU A 84 -21.26 -34.20 -17.18
C LEU A 84 -21.60 -34.51 -15.71
N ILE A 85 -22.05 -35.75 -15.55
CA ILE A 85 -22.78 -36.34 -14.42
C ILE A 85 -21.81 -37.04 -13.48
N TRP A 86 -22.08 -37.00 -12.17
CA TRP A 86 -21.24 -37.67 -11.18
C TRP A 86 -22.01 -38.34 -10.04
N THR A 87 -21.59 -39.56 -9.72
CA THR A 87 -22.19 -40.49 -8.75
C THR A 87 -21.21 -40.79 -7.61
N ILE A 88 -21.70 -41.34 -6.50
CA ILE A 88 -20.87 -41.91 -5.43
C ILE A 88 -21.24 -43.40 -5.30
N GLY A 89 -20.26 -44.29 -5.14
CA GLY A 89 -20.47 -45.75 -5.15
C GLY A 89 -21.58 -46.23 -4.19
N ARG A 90 -22.56 -46.99 -4.71
CA ARG A 90 -23.86 -47.38 -4.09
C ARG A 90 -24.77 -46.23 -3.63
N PHE A 91 -24.28 -45.01 -3.47
CA PHE A 91 -25.04 -43.82 -3.10
C PHE A 91 -25.38 -42.99 -4.35
N ASN A 92 -26.41 -43.42 -5.09
CA ASN A 92 -26.88 -42.70 -6.28
C ASN A 92 -27.34 -41.28 -5.92
N LEU A 93 -26.50 -40.29 -6.26
CA LEU A 93 -26.80 -38.85 -6.18
C LEU A 93 -27.68 -38.38 -7.35
N GLU A 94 -27.78 -39.16 -8.43
CA GLU A 94 -28.87 -39.04 -9.40
C GLU A 94 -30.08 -39.86 -8.97
N TYR A 95 -31.27 -39.42 -9.37
CA TYR A 95 -32.17 -40.23 -10.18
C TYR A 95 -32.76 -39.32 -11.28
N PRO A 96 -33.19 -39.89 -12.42
CA PRO A 96 -32.61 -39.57 -13.72
C PRO A 96 -33.11 -38.24 -14.31
N ARG A 97 -32.59 -37.88 -15.50
CA ARG A 97 -33.36 -37.04 -16.43
C ARG A 97 -34.76 -37.66 -16.57
N PHE A 98 -35.80 -36.94 -16.18
CA PHE A 98 -37.17 -37.41 -16.28
C PHE A 98 -37.59 -37.48 -17.75
N TRP A 99 -37.44 -38.65 -18.38
CA TRP A 99 -37.99 -38.94 -19.70
C TRP A 99 -39.49 -39.25 -19.58
N GLY A 100 -40.29 -38.19 -19.55
CA GLY A 100 -41.74 -38.31 -19.62
C GLY A 100 -42.24 -38.49 -21.05
N ARG A 101 -43.55 -38.70 -21.19
CA ARG A 101 -44.29 -38.29 -22.37
C ARG A 101 -45.31 -37.24 -21.97
N THR A 102 -45.51 -36.23 -22.82
CA THR A 102 -46.61 -35.26 -22.70
C THR A 102 -47.97 -35.95 -22.87
N VAL A 103 -49.05 -35.23 -22.60
CA VAL A 103 -50.43 -35.76 -22.79
C VAL A 103 -50.71 -36.09 -24.27
N ASP A 104 -50.07 -35.40 -25.22
CA ASP A 104 -50.07 -35.71 -26.66
C ASP A 104 -48.95 -36.70 -27.07
N GLY A 105 -48.38 -37.44 -26.12
CA GLY A 105 -47.51 -38.59 -26.34
C GLY A 105 -46.06 -38.29 -26.75
N LYS A 106 -45.64 -37.02 -26.86
CA LYS A 106 -44.28 -36.65 -27.27
C LYS A 106 -43.29 -36.88 -26.13
N PRO A 107 -42.08 -37.42 -26.38
CA PRO A 107 -41.05 -37.55 -25.37
C PRO A 107 -40.64 -36.17 -24.84
N TRP A 108 -40.50 -36.05 -23.53
CA TRP A 108 -40.24 -34.80 -22.83
C TRP A 108 -39.16 -34.98 -21.75
N TRP A 109 -38.38 -33.94 -21.49
CA TRP A 109 -37.38 -33.87 -20.43
C TRP A 109 -37.25 -32.42 -19.89
N GLY A 110 -36.79 -32.26 -18.64
CA GLY A 110 -36.63 -30.96 -17.99
C GLY A 110 -35.71 -31.01 -16.76
N ARG A 111 -35.51 -29.86 -16.11
CA ARG A 111 -34.37 -29.55 -15.22
C ARG A 111 -34.76 -28.83 -13.90
N VAL A 112 -35.92 -29.16 -13.32
CA VAL A 112 -36.19 -28.84 -11.90
C VAL A 112 -36.72 -30.06 -11.16
N SER A 113 -35.80 -30.76 -10.55
CA SER A 113 -36.05 -31.95 -9.74
C SER A 113 -36.76 -31.65 -8.41
N LEU A 114 -36.73 -30.39 -7.92
CA LEU A 114 -37.26 -29.99 -6.61
C LEU A 114 -38.79 -29.87 -6.51
N ALA A 115 -39.52 -29.87 -7.64
CA ALA A 115 -40.99 -29.90 -7.62
C ALA A 115 -41.55 -31.31 -7.33
N PHE A 116 -40.69 -32.33 -7.19
CA PHE A 116 -41.06 -33.69 -6.80
C PHE A 116 -40.66 -33.97 -5.35
N GLU A 117 -41.65 -34.18 -4.47
CA GLU A 117 -41.42 -34.49 -3.05
C GLU A 117 -40.46 -35.67 -2.80
N PRO A 118 -40.50 -36.81 -3.54
CA PRO A 118 -39.53 -37.89 -3.36
C PRO A 118 -38.08 -37.48 -3.63
N VAL A 119 -37.85 -36.53 -4.55
CA VAL A 119 -36.51 -35.99 -4.81
C VAL A 119 -36.07 -35.08 -3.66
N VAL A 120 -36.97 -34.23 -3.15
CA VAL A 120 -36.67 -33.38 -1.98
C VAL A 120 -36.27 -34.25 -0.80
N GLN A 121 -37.01 -35.32 -0.51
CA GLN A 121 -36.68 -36.27 0.56
C GLN A 121 -35.34 -37.01 0.30
N HIS A 122 -35.08 -37.45 -0.94
CA HIS A 122 -33.78 -38.04 -1.31
C HIS A 122 -32.62 -37.06 -1.08
N LYS A 123 -32.77 -35.80 -1.49
CA LYS A 123 -31.76 -34.74 -1.27
C LYS A 123 -31.54 -34.44 0.21
N LEU A 124 -32.59 -34.39 1.04
CA LEU A 124 -32.45 -34.17 2.50
C LEU A 124 -31.74 -35.34 3.19
N ARG A 125 -32.12 -36.58 2.87
CA ARG A 125 -31.45 -37.81 3.37
C ARG A 125 -29.96 -37.86 2.98
N LEU A 126 -29.61 -37.35 1.80
CA LEU A 126 -28.22 -37.23 1.34
C LEU A 126 -27.45 -36.11 2.07
N VAL A 127 -28.14 -35.08 2.59
CA VAL A 127 -27.55 -34.09 3.49
C VAL A 127 -27.27 -34.69 4.86
N ASP A 128 -28.18 -35.46 5.46
CA ASP A 128 -27.91 -36.20 6.71
C ASP A 128 -26.66 -37.07 6.57
N GLU A 129 -26.55 -37.81 5.47
CA GLU A 129 -25.38 -38.62 5.13
C GLU A 129 -24.05 -37.84 5.11
N LEU A 130 -24.06 -36.57 4.69
CA LEU A 130 -22.87 -35.71 4.72
C LEU A 130 -22.58 -35.17 6.12
N LEU A 131 -23.62 -34.78 6.86
CA LEU A 131 -23.51 -34.31 8.24
C LEU A 131 -22.99 -35.41 9.17
N ASP A 132 -23.41 -36.66 8.96
CA ASP A 132 -22.96 -37.84 9.70
C ASP A 132 -21.52 -38.23 9.39
N ARG A 133 -21.08 -38.07 8.14
CA ARG A 133 -19.65 -38.12 7.77
C ARG A 133 -18.87 -36.94 8.37
N GLY A 134 -19.55 -35.93 8.90
CA GLY A 134 -18.99 -34.84 9.68
C GLY A 134 -18.60 -33.63 8.85
N VAL A 135 -19.39 -33.29 7.84
CA VAL A 135 -19.35 -32.00 7.11
C VAL A 135 -19.86 -30.87 8.01
N GLU A 136 -19.21 -29.70 7.92
CA GLU A 136 -19.50 -28.50 8.73
C GLU A 136 -19.92 -27.28 7.89
N CYS A 137 -19.84 -27.35 6.55
CA CYS A 137 -20.35 -26.33 5.64
C CYS A 137 -21.01 -26.98 4.41
N LEU A 138 -22.20 -26.52 4.05
CA LEU A 138 -22.92 -26.90 2.83
C LEU A 138 -22.97 -25.67 1.91
N PHE A 139 -22.32 -25.73 0.75
CA PHE A 139 -22.24 -24.62 -0.19
C PHE A 139 -23.14 -24.86 -1.41
N LEU A 140 -24.18 -24.06 -1.56
CA LEU A 140 -25.20 -24.16 -2.60
C LEU A 140 -24.88 -23.19 -3.75
N ASP A 141 -24.69 -23.70 -4.96
CA ASP A 141 -24.26 -22.88 -6.11
C ASP A 141 -25.37 -22.74 -7.18
N PHE A 142 -25.70 -21.49 -7.54
CA PHE A 142 -26.84 -21.11 -8.39
C PHE A 142 -26.36 -20.31 -9.62
N ARG A 143 -26.03 -20.97 -10.74
CA ARG A 143 -25.16 -20.39 -11.79
C ARG A 143 -25.63 -20.58 -13.26
N ARG A 144 -26.96 -20.52 -13.49
CA ARG A 144 -27.69 -20.89 -14.73
C ARG A 144 -26.88 -20.76 -16.04
N ASN A 145 -26.40 -21.90 -16.56
CA ASN A 145 -25.88 -22.04 -17.93
C ASN A 145 -26.93 -22.64 -18.88
N GLY A 146 -27.87 -21.82 -19.39
CA GLY A 146 -28.86 -22.27 -20.38
C GLY A 146 -29.78 -21.17 -20.88
N GLY A 147 -30.13 -21.21 -22.17
CA GLY A 147 -31.04 -20.29 -22.85
C GLY A 147 -32.30 -20.98 -23.37
N TRP A 148 -32.84 -21.95 -22.62
CA TRP A 148 -33.98 -22.77 -23.04
C TRP A 148 -35.29 -22.26 -22.43
N GLY A 149 -36.38 -22.27 -23.21
CA GLY A 149 -37.71 -21.87 -22.76
C GLY A 149 -38.33 -22.84 -21.74
N PRO A 150 -39.33 -22.43 -20.93
CA PRO A 150 -39.76 -23.20 -19.78
C PRO A 150 -40.19 -24.65 -20.04
N HIS A 151 -40.79 -24.93 -21.21
CA HIS A 151 -41.22 -26.29 -21.59
C HIS A 151 -40.06 -27.29 -21.80
N VAL A 152 -38.82 -26.81 -21.97
CA VAL A 152 -37.59 -27.61 -22.15
C VAL A 152 -36.76 -27.69 -20.86
N GLU A 153 -37.01 -26.78 -19.91
CA GLU A 153 -36.17 -26.61 -18.71
C GLU A 153 -36.90 -26.95 -17.40
N TYR A 154 -38.24 -27.12 -17.37
CA TYR A 154 -38.98 -27.31 -16.11
C TYR A 154 -40.05 -28.40 -16.18
N VAL A 155 -40.19 -29.13 -15.08
CA VAL A 155 -41.07 -30.31 -14.94
C VAL A 155 -42.56 -29.94 -14.88
N GLU A 156 -43.43 -30.84 -15.36
CA GLU A 156 -44.87 -30.60 -15.43
C GLU A 156 -45.54 -30.19 -14.09
N PRO A 157 -45.14 -30.70 -12.89
CA PRO A 157 -45.69 -30.19 -11.63
C PRO A 157 -45.47 -28.69 -11.40
N LEU A 158 -44.33 -28.13 -11.81
CA LEU A 158 -44.05 -26.70 -11.68
C LEU A 158 -44.82 -25.88 -12.74
N VAL A 159 -44.88 -26.40 -13.97
CA VAL A 159 -45.70 -25.83 -15.06
C VAL A 159 -47.19 -25.80 -14.67
N ALA A 160 -47.68 -26.86 -14.02
CA ALA A 160 -49.05 -26.97 -13.52
C ALA A 160 -49.30 -26.04 -12.32
N SER A 161 -48.36 -25.91 -11.39
CA SER A 161 -48.46 -24.95 -10.28
C SER A 161 -48.55 -23.50 -10.79
N TYR A 162 -47.78 -23.15 -11.83
CA TYR A 162 -47.90 -21.84 -12.49
C TYR A 162 -49.27 -21.65 -13.14
N ARG A 163 -49.75 -22.64 -13.93
CA ARG A 163 -51.10 -22.60 -14.53
C ARG A 163 -52.19 -22.42 -13.47
N GLN A 164 -52.09 -23.11 -12.34
CA GLN A 164 -53.03 -23.00 -11.23
C GLN A 164 -52.99 -21.61 -10.56
N LYS A 165 -51.80 -21.01 -10.42
CA LYS A 165 -51.61 -19.71 -9.77
C LYS A 165 -51.97 -18.52 -10.67
N HIS A 166 -51.71 -18.62 -11.98
CA HIS A 166 -51.79 -17.50 -12.92
C HIS A 166 -52.91 -17.64 -13.97
N GLY A 167 -53.58 -18.80 -14.08
CA GLY A 167 -54.67 -19.04 -15.03
C GLY A 167 -54.23 -19.27 -16.49
N GLU A 168 -52.94 -19.13 -16.78
CA GLU A 168 -52.35 -19.22 -18.12
C GLU A 168 -51.14 -20.18 -18.16
N ALA A 169 -50.75 -20.64 -19.35
CA ALA A 169 -49.52 -21.41 -19.52
C ALA A 169 -48.28 -20.54 -19.24
N PRO A 170 -47.16 -21.13 -18.80
CA PRO A 170 -45.90 -20.41 -18.71
C PRO A 170 -45.52 -19.72 -20.03
N PRO A 171 -44.97 -18.49 -19.98
CA PRO A 171 -44.47 -17.80 -21.16
C PRO A 171 -43.33 -18.59 -21.81
N ALA A 172 -43.21 -18.50 -23.14
CA ALA A 172 -42.14 -19.18 -23.87
C ALA A 172 -40.74 -18.61 -23.53
N ASP A 173 -40.67 -17.33 -23.15
CA ASP A 173 -39.46 -16.68 -22.67
C ASP A 173 -39.18 -17.06 -21.20
N SER A 174 -38.06 -17.75 -20.99
CA SER A 174 -37.57 -18.14 -19.66
C SER A 174 -37.06 -16.99 -18.78
N THR A 175 -37.17 -15.74 -19.25
CA THR A 175 -36.78 -14.52 -18.53
C THR A 175 -37.98 -13.65 -18.10
N ASP A 176 -39.23 -14.01 -18.47
CA ASP A 176 -40.44 -13.32 -17.99
C ASP A 176 -40.49 -13.30 -16.46
N LEU A 177 -40.61 -12.09 -15.90
CA LEU A 177 -40.51 -11.85 -14.45
C LEU A 177 -41.53 -12.68 -13.64
N ARG A 178 -42.73 -12.95 -14.16
CA ARG A 178 -43.78 -13.71 -13.46
C ARG A 178 -43.41 -15.19 -13.38
N TRP A 179 -42.90 -15.76 -14.48
CA TRP A 179 -42.37 -17.12 -14.49
C TRP A 179 -41.19 -17.26 -13.52
N VAL A 180 -40.19 -16.38 -13.64
CA VAL A 180 -38.95 -16.47 -12.85
C VAL A 180 -39.23 -16.22 -11.35
N GLN A 181 -40.19 -15.35 -11.00
CA GLN A 181 -40.69 -15.20 -9.62
C GLN A 181 -41.31 -16.50 -9.08
N HIS A 182 -42.15 -17.17 -9.86
CA HIS A 182 -42.77 -18.43 -9.44
C HIS A 182 -41.74 -19.55 -9.21
N VAL A 183 -40.66 -19.60 -10.00
CA VAL A 183 -39.54 -20.52 -9.71
C VAL A 183 -38.85 -20.13 -8.39
N CYS A 184 -38.56 -18.84 -8.16
CA CYS A 184 -37.97 -18.37 -6.89
C CYS A 184 -38.79 -18.75 -5.65
N GLU A 185 -40.12 -18.72 -5.71
CA GLU A 185 -41.00 -19.16 -4.61
C GLU A 185 -40.78 -20.64 -4.27
N ASN A 186 -40.77 -21.51 -5.28
CA ASN A 186 -40.58 -22.96 -5.12
C ASN A 186 -39.17 -23.30 -4.61
N VAL A 187 -38.14 -22.63 -5.14
CA VAL A 187 -36.75 -22.72 -4.66
C VAL A 187 -36.67 -22.28 -3.19
N THR A 188 -37.32 -21.18 -2.82
CA THR A 188 -37.34 -20.67 -1.44
C THR A 188 -38.03 -21.63 -0.47
N ALA A 189 -39.11 -22.29 -0.88
CA ALA A 189 -39.79 -23.31 -0.08
C ALA A 189 -38.88 -24.51 0.24
N TYR A 190 -38.10 -24.99 -0.74
CA TYR A 190 -37.07 -26.00 -0.50
C TYR A 190 -35.96 -25.48 0.43
N MET A 191 -35.48 -24.25 0.22
CA MET A 191 -34.42 -23.64 1.03
C MET A 191 -34.79 -23.52 2.52
N ARG A 192 -36.05 -23.19 2.86
CA ARG A 192 -36.56 -23.24 4.24
C ARG A 192 -36.44 -24.65 4.83
N ARG A 193 -36.98 -25.66 4.12
CA ARG A 193 -36.95 -27.07 4.57
C ARG A 193 -35.52 -27.59 4.76
N LEU A 194 -34.62 -27.29 3.82
CA LEU A 194 -33.20 -27.63 3.92
C LEU A 194 -32.55 -26.99 5.15
N ARG A 195 -32.85 -25.72 5.43
CA ARG A 195 -32.36 -25.06 6.64
C ARG A 195 -32.87 -25.74 7.92
N ASP A 196 -34.16 -26.01 8.02
CA ASP A 196 -34.72 -26.62 9.24
C ASP A 196 -34.14 -28.03 9.47
N HIS A 197 -34.01 -28.81 8.39
CA HIS A 197 -33.38 -30.14 8.42
C HIS A 197 -31.92 -30.08 8.89
N VAL A 198 -31.12 -29.17 8.33
CA VAL A 198 -29.71 -28.96 8.74
C VAL A 198 -29.62 -28.48 10.19
N LYS A 199 -30.48 -27.55 10.64
CA LYS A 199 -30.52 -27.08 12.04
C LYS A 199 -30.88 -28.21 13.01
N GLN A 200 -31.78 -29.12 12.62
CA GLN A 200 -32.14 -30.28 13.45
C GLN A 200 -31.01 -31.32 13.52
N ARG A 201 -30.35 -31.64 12.39
CA ARG A 201 -29.30 -32.67 12.36
C ARG A 201 -27.95 -32.18 12.90
N ASN A 202 -27.52 -30.97 12.54
CA ASN A 202 -26.29 -30.36 13.02
C ASN A 202 -26.43 -28.82 13.10
N PRO A 203 -26.82 -28.25 14.25
CA PRO A 203 -26.99 -26.80 14.42
C PRO A 203 -25.69 -25.97 14.33
N LYS A 204 -24.52 -26.62 14.14
CA LYS A 204 -23.24 -25.97 13.87
C LYS A 204 -22.83 -26.00 12.39
N CYS A 205 -23.59 -26.69 11.53
CA CYS A 205 -23.33 -26.71 10.10
C CYS A 205 -23.77 -25.39 9.44
N GLU A 206 -22.86 -24.80 8.68
CA GLU A 206 -23.03 -23.51 8.02
C GLU A 206 -23.65 -23.70 6.62
N LEU A 207 -24.81 -23.09 6.37
CA LEU A 207 -25.44 -23.08 5.05
C LEU A 207 -25.01 -21.85 4.26
N MET A 208 -24.30 -22.06 3.17
CA MET A 208 -23.67 -21.02 2.35
C MET A 208 -24.31 -20.98 0.95
N VAL A 209 -24.42 -19.79 0.35
CA VAL A 209 -24.99 -19.60 -1.00
C VAL A 209 -24.03 -18.87 -1.94
N GLY A 210 -23.77 -19.45 -3.11
CA GLY A 210 -23.00 -18.85 -4.21
C GLY A 210 -23.88 -17.99 -5.12
N LEU A 211 -23.49 -16.73 -5.32
CA LEU A 211 -24.19 -15.72 -6.12
C LEU A 211 -23.28 -15.20 -7.26
N PRO A 212 -23.44 -15.69 -8.50
CA PRO A 212 -22.69 -15.23 -9.66
C PRO A 212 -23.39 -14.07 -10.40
N ASN A 213 -22.61 -13.23 -11.08
CA ASN A 213 -23.07 -12.13 -11.92
C ASN A 213 -23.92 -11.07 -11.19
N ILE A 214 -23.64 -10.78 -9.91
CA ILE A 214 -24.33 -9.70 -9.19
C ILE A 214 -24.06 -8.37 -9.91
N ALA A 215 -25.09 -7.56 -10.11
CA ALA A 215 -25.04 -6.25 -10.76
C ALA A 215 -25.72 -5.17 -9.89
N PRO A 216 -25.50 -3.86 -10.15
CA PRO A 216 -26.02 -2.77 -9.32
C PRO A 216 -27.52 -2.87 -9.03
N ILE A 217 -27.90 -2.52 -7.80
CA ILE A 217 -29.21 -2.81 -7.24
C ILE A 217 -30.30 -1.89 -7.81
N GLY A 218 -30.93 -2.36 -8.89
CA GLY A 218 -32.29 -1.97 -9.28
C GLY A 218 -33.33 -2.99 -8.80
N ASP A 219 -34.61 -2.61 -8.82
CA ASP A 219 -35.72 -3.48 -8.39
C ASP A 219 -35.90 -4.71 -9.29
N GLN A 220 -35.53 -4.62 -10.58
CA GLN A 220 -35.64 -5.75 -11.51
C GLN A 220 -34.56 -6.83 -11.32
N THR A 221 -33.47 -6.53 -10.61
CA THR A 221 -32.33 -7.46 -10.44
C THR A 221 -32.60 -8.63 -9.48
N MET A 222 -33.79 -8.71 -8.85
CA MET A 222 -34.12 -9.72 -7.83
C MET A 222 -34.39 -11.14 -8.33
N VAL A 223 -34.48 -11.36 -9.64
CA VAL A 223 -34.86 -12.66 -10.22
C VAL A 223 -33.81 -13.25 -11.18
N ALA A 224 -32.69 -12.56 -11.41
CA ALA A 224 -31.61 -13.07 -12.23
C ALA A 224 -31.08 -14.40 -11.66
N GLN A 225 -31.22 -15.50 -12.43
CA GLN A 225 -30.82 -16.86 -12.08
C GLN A 225 -31.64 -17.56 -10.97
N LEU A 226 -32.95 -17.24 -10.85
CA LEU A 226 -33.95 -18.08 -10.17
C LEU A 226 -33.76 -18.24 -8.64
N ALA A 227 -33.00 -17.34 -8.01
CA ALA A 227 -32.61 -17.41 -6.60
C ALA A 227 -32.90 -16.09 -5.86
N ASP A 228 -34.00 -16.02 -5.09
CA ASP A 228 -34.28 -14.89 -4.19
C ASP A 228 -33.47 -14.99 -2.89
N TRP A 229 -32.15 -14.84 -3.04
CA TRP A 229 -31.21 -14.76 -1.94
C TRP A 229 -31.50 -13.60 -0.98
N ARG A 230 -32.17 -12.54 -1.43
CA ARG A 230 -32.54 -11.39 -0.60
C ARG A 230 -33.58 -11.80 0.44
N THR A 231 -34.58 -12.58 0.06
CA THR A 231 -35.52 -13.19 1.00
C THR A 231 -34.81 -14.18 1.93
N TRP A 232 -33.86 -14.98 1.44
CA TRP A 232 -33.11 -15.93 2.28
C TRP A 232 -32.25 -15.25 3.36
N VAL A 233 -31.68 -14.08 3.04
CA VAL A 233 -30.94 -13.25 4.01
C VAL A 233 -31.88 -12.53 4.99
N LYS A 234 -33.05 -12.06 4.53
CA LYS A 234 -34.07 -11.43 5.41
C LYS A 234 -34.63 -12.42 6.43
N GLU A 235 -34.88 -13.66 6.02
CA GLU A 235 -35.47 -14.73 6.86
C GLU A 235 -34.43 -15.53 7.68
N GLY A 236 -33.13 -15.27 7.53
CA GLY A 236 -32.09 -16.03 8.23
C GLY A 236 -31.97 -17.49 7.76
N ILE A 237 -32.31 -17.76 6.49
CA ILE A 237 -32.21 -19.07 5.85
C ILE A 237 -30.75 -19.40 5.52
N VAL A 238 -29.88 -18.43 5.25
CA VAL A 238 -28.45 -18.65 4.91
C VAL A 238 -27.51 -17.99 5.93
N ASP A 239 -26.42 -18.66 6.28
CA ASP A 239 -25.41 -18.16 7.25
C ASP A 239 -24.34 -17.32 6.57
N THR A 240 -24.03 -17.63 5.30
CA THR A 240 -23.03 -16.93 4.50
C THR A 240 -23.47 -16.76 3.05
N VAL A 241 -23.47 -15.53 2.57
CA VAL A 241 -23.48 -15.20 1.14
C VAL A 241 -22.05 -15.24 0.61
N VAL A 242 -21.86 -15.87 -0.54
CA VAL A 242 -20.60 -15.91 -1.29
C VAL A 242 -20.87 -15.29 -2.65
N VAL A 243 -20.33 -14.10 -2.89
CA VAL A 243 -20.39 -13.48 -4.20
C VAL A 243 -19.35 -14.17 -5.07
N ASN A 244 -19.81 -14.93 -6.07
CA ASN A 244 -18.94 -15.72 -6.95
C ASN A 244 -18.27 -14.83 -8.01
N ASN A 245 -19.02 -13.88 -8.59
CA ASN A 245 -18.49 -12.83 -9.45
C ASN A 245 -19.41 -11.60 -9.49
N VAL A 246 -18.89 -10.49 -10.00
CA VAL A 246 -19.53 -9.17 -10.02
C VAL A 246 -19.54 -8.56 -11.42
N ALA A 247 -20.59 -7.81 -11.73
CA ALA A 247 -20.71 -6.99 -12.92
C ALA A 247 -20.14 -5.58 -12.65
N TRP A 248 -19.02 -5.27 -13.29
CA TRP A 248 -18.35 -3.97 -13.23
C TRP A 248 -18.43 -3.24 -14.58
N ASP A 249 -18.33 -1.91 -14.54
CA ASP A 249 -18.25 -1.05 -15.73
C ASP A 249 -16.80 -1.04 -16.26
N PRO A 250 -16.54 -1.45 -17.53
CA PRO A 250 -15.20 -1.40 -18.10
C PRO A 250 -14.54 -0.01 -18.15
N LYS A 251 -15.31 1.08 -18.00
CA LYS A 251 -14.77 2.45 -17.92
C LYS A 251 -14.17 2.79 -16.55
N ASP A 252 -14.72 2.22 -15.47
CA ASP A 252 -14.24 2.41 -14.10
C ASP A 252 -14.47 1.13 -13.27
N PRO A 253 -13.66 0.08 -13.52
CA PRO A 253 -13.98 -1.27 -13.07
C PRO A 253 -13.75 -1.47 -11.58
N MET A 254 -12.80 -0.74 -10.97
CA MET A 254 -12.55 -0.80 -9.53
C MET A 254 -13.65 -0.06 -8.75
N LYS A 255 -14.04 1.15 -9.15
CA LYS A 255 -15.08 1.93 -8.45
C LYS A 255 -16.46 1.30 -8.56
N SER A 256 -16.83 0.78 -9.73
CA SER A 256 -18.10 0.07 -9.92
C SER A 256 -18.15 -1.23 -9.10
N THR A 257 -17.04 -1.97 -9.00
CA THR A 257 -16.93 -3.11 -8.07
C THR A 257 -17.11 -2.68 -6.61
N ARG A 258 -16.44 -1.59 -6.22
CA ARG A 258 -16.49 -1.04 -4.85
C ARG A 258 -17.87 -0.56 -4.44
N GLN A 259 -18.58 0.09 -5.35
CA GLN A 259 -19.99 0.46 -5.17
C GLN A 259 -20.84 -0.79 -4.95
N LEU A 260 -20.68 -1.83 -5.78
CA LEU A 260 -21.46 -3.05 -5.65
C LEU A 260 -21.17 -3.81 -4.34
N TYR A 261 -19.92 -3.81 -3.87
CA TYR A 261 -19.57 -4.38 -2.56
C TYR A 261 -20.36 -3.70 -1.43
N ARG A 262 -20.47 -2.35 -1.45
CA ARG A 262 -21.32 -1.61 -0.51
C ARG A 262 -22.78 -2.00 -0.64
N GLU A 263 -23.34 -1.95 -1.85
CA GLU A 263 -24.76 -2.29 -2.09
C GLU A 263 -25.13 -3.70 -1.57
N VAL A 264 -24.24 -4.69 -1.69
CA VAL A 264 -24.43 -6.03 -1.12
C VAL A 264 -24.32 -6.03 0.40
N LEU A 265 -23.33 -5.34 0.98
CA LEU A 265 -23.09 -5.32 2.43
C LEU A 265 -24.16 -4.51 3.19
N ASP A 266 -24.57 -3.36 2.65
CA ASP A 266 -25.68 -2.53 3.13
C ASP A 266 -27.00 -3.30 3.08
N PHE A 267 -27.26 -4.04 1.99
CA PHE A 267 -28.44 -4.90 1.92
C PHE A 267 -28.41 -6.00 2.99
N VAL A 268 -27.27 -6.70 3.14
CA VAL A 268 -27.12 -7.80 4.12
C VAL A 268 -27.20 -7.29 5.55
N ALA A 269 -26.71 -6.09 5.84
CA ALA A 269 -26.74 -5.41 7.14
C ALA A 269 -26.32 -6.31 8.33
N GLY A 270 -25.29 -7.15 8.11
CA GLY A 270 -24.78 -8.09 9.11
C GLY A 270 -25.68 -9.29 9.46
N ARG A 271 -26.80 -9.51 8.76
CA ARG A 271 -27.72 -10.65 9.02
C ARG A 271 -27.08 -12.02 8.73
N CYS A 272 -26.11 -12.05 7.81
CA CYS A 272 -25.29 -13.21 7.48
C CYS A 272 -23.86 -12.73 7.17
N ARG A 273 -22.91 -13.66 7.06
CA ARG A 273 -21.55 -13.34 6.57
C ARG A 273 -21.57 -13.08 5.07
N VAL A 274 -20.59 -12.33 4.57
CA VAL A 274 -20.41 -12.09 3.12
C VAL A 274 -18.97 -12.37 2.71
N LEU A 275 -18.76 -13.16 1.65
CA LEU A 275 -17.45 -13.37 1.03
C LEU A 275 -17.44 -12.77 -0.39
N MET A 276 -16.46 -11.94 -0.72
CA MET A 276 -16.36 -11.25 -2.02
C MET A 276 -15.35 -11.92 -2.99
N PRO A 277 -15.52 -11.81 -4.31
CA PRO A 277 -14.76 -12.63 -5.27
C PRO A 277 -13.37 -12.10 -5.58
N VAL A 278 -12.41 -13.02 -5.73
CA VAL A 278 -11.14 -12.79 -6.43
C VAL A 278 -10.91 -13.96 -7.40
N MET A 279 -11.29 -13.80 -8.67
CA MET A 279 -11.28 -14.88 -9.68
C MET A 279 -10.08 -14.81 -10.63
N ALA A 280 -9.29 -15.89 -10.74
CA ALA A 280 -8.15 -15.95 -11.66
C ALA A 280 -8.48 -15.94 -13.16
N TYR A 281 -9.71 -16.23 -13.57
CA TYR A 281 -10.07 -16.46 -14.97
C TYR A 281 -11.32 -15.71 -15.42
N ASP A 282 -11.39 -15.44 -16.72
CA ASP A 282 -12.55 -14.85 -17.39
C ASP A 282 -13.50 -15.94 -17.88
N HIS A 283 -14.57 -16.22 -17.12
CA HIS A 283 -15.57 -17.22 -17.52
C HIS A 283 -17.01 -16.78 -17.21
N PRO A 284 -17.92 -16.73 -18.21
CA PRO A 284 -17.68 -16.49 -19.64
C PRO A 284 -17.70 -14.99 -20.01
N TYR A 285 -17.96 -14.08 -19.07
CA TYR A 285 -18.34 -12.69 -19.33
C TYR A 285 -17.20 -11.65 -19.28
N GLN A 286 -15.93 -12.06 -19.37
CA GLN A 286 -14.74 -11.18 -19.26
C GLN A 286 -14.72 -10.31 -17.99
N ARG A 287 -15.05 -10.91 -16.83
CA ARG A 287 -15.25 -10.23 -15.53
C ARG A 287 -14.35 -10.73 -14.39
N GLY A 288 -13.40 -11.63 -14.66
CA GLY A 288 -12.37 -12.04 -13.72
C GLY A 288 -11.15 -11.13 -13.78
N MET A 289 -10.06 -11.55 -13.12
CA MET A 289 -8.81 -10.80 -13.13
C MET A 289 -8.19 -10.58 -14.53
N PRO A 290 -8.34 -11.48 -15.53
CA PRO A 290 -7.92 -11.17 -16.91
C PRO A 290 -8.74 -10.04 -17.54
N GLY A 291 -10.04 -9.97 -17.28
CA GLY A 291 -10.93 -8.90 -17.74
C GLY A 291 -10.59 -7.56 -17.09
N TYR A 292 -10.41 -7.55 -15.76
CA TYR A 292 -9.90 -6.39 -15.03
C TYR A 292 -8.52 -5.95 -15.54
N GLN A 293 -7.63 -6.89 -15.87
CA GLN A 293 -6.31 -6.62 -16.46
C GLN A 293 -6.42 -6.01 -17.86
N LYS A 294 -7.34 -6.50 -18.69
CA LYS A 294 -7.66 -5.93 -20.01
C LYS A 294 -8.25 -4.52 -19.91
N ALA A 295 -9.08 -4.25 -18.91
CA ALA A 295 -9.71 -2.94 -18.70
C ALA A 295 -8.78 -1.90 -18.04
N THR A 296 -7.85 -2.33 -17.18
CA THR A 296 -6.98 -1.42 -16.39
C THR A 296 -5.51 -1.40 -16.80
N GLY A 297 -5.05 -2.37 -17.60
CA GLY A 297 -3.63 -2.57 -17.92
C GLY A 297 -2.75 -3.07 -16.76
N ARG A 298 -3.34 -3.43 -15.61
CA ARG A 298 -2.64 -3.83 -14.38
C ARG A 298 -2.25 -5.31 -14.35
N SER A 299 -1.40 -5.70 -13.40
CA SER A 299 -1.12 -7.12 -13.14
C SER A 299 -2.32 -7.78 -12.45
N GLN A 300 -2.49 -9.09 -12.61
CA GLN A 300 -3.56 -9.82 -11.92
C GLN A 300 -3.29 -9.89 -10.41
N GLU A 301 -2.02 -9.80 -10.04
CA GLU A 301 -1.49 -9.68 -8.70
C GLU A 301 -1.96 -8.36 -8.02
N ASP A 302 -1.89 -7.22 -8.72
CA ASP A 302 -2.42 -5.91 -8.25
C ASP A 302 -3.94 -5.93 -8.11
N ILE A 303 -4.63 -6.62 -9.02
CA ILE A 303 -6.09 -6.72 -9.03
C ILE A 303 -6.55 -7.64 -7.90
N ALA A 304 -5.88 -8.77 -7.67
CA ALA A 304 -6.13 -9.63 -6.52
C ALA A 304 -5.97 -8.87 -5.20
N LYS A 305 -4.89 -8.07 -5.10
CA LYS A 305 -4.61 -7.24 -3.94
C LYS A 305 -5.72 -6.21 -3.69
N GLU A 306 -6.15 -5.49 -4.74
CA GLU A 306 -7.17 -4.45 -4.59
C GLU A 306 -8.57 -5.03 -4.34
N LEU A 307 -9.00 -6.07 -5.08
CA LEU A 307 -10.30 -6.71 -4.84
C LEU A 307 -10.40 -7.31 -3.42
N ALA A 308 -9.30 -7.84 -2.89
CA ALA A 308 -9.25 -8.37 -1.53
C ALA A 308 -9.25 -7.25 -0.47
N LEU A 309 -8.40 -6.22 -0.63
CA LEU A 309 -8.41 -5.05 0.27
C LEU A 309 -9.78 -4.36 0.27
N MET A 310 -10.35 -4.09 -0.90
CA MET A 310 -11.67 -3.52 -1.09
C MET A 310 -12.76 -4.35 -0.39
N ALA A 311 -12.67 -5.68 -0.44
CA ALA A 311 -13.62 -6.54 0.28
C ALA A 311 -13.60 -6.27 1.80
N TRP A 312 -12.41 -6.20 2.42
CA TRP A 312 -12.30 -5.98 3.87
C TRP A 312 -12.52 -4.52 4.28
N GLU A 313 -12.11 -3.55 3.46
CA GLU A 313 -12.31 -2.12 3.69
C GLU A 313 -13.80 -1.74 3.71
N GLU A 314 -14.61 -2.36 2.85
CA GLU A 314 -16.07 -2.17 2.85
C GLU A 314 -16.79 -3.06 3.90
N GLY A 315 -16.07 -3.97 4.58
CA GLY A 315 -16.59 -4.74 5.72
C GLY A 315 -16.99 -6.20 5.46
N ALA A 316 -16.59 -6.80 4.33
CA ALA A 316 -16.89 -8.20 4.05
C ALA A 316 -16.19 -9.16 5.04
N SER A 317 -16.86 -10.29 5.30
CA SER A 317 -16.42 -11.35 6.23
C SER A 317 -15.29 -12.24 5.68
N GLY A 318 -14.74 -11.91 4.52
CA GLY A 318 -13.67 -12.64 3.84
C GLY A 318 -13.74 -12.51 2.31
N VAL A 319 -12.92 -13.30 1.62
CA VAL A 319 -12.91 -13.41 0.15
C VAL A 319 -13.14 -14.86 -0.30
N SER A 320 -13.66 -15.01 -1.51
CA SER A 320 -13.86 -16.28 -2.22
C SER A 320 -12.89 -16.39 -3.40
N LEU A 321 -12.28 -17.56 -3.56
CA LEU A 321 -11.34 -17.88 -4.64
C LEU A 321 -11.95 -19.03 -5.45
N GLU A 322 -12.35 -18.84 -6.70
CA GLU A 322 -12.94 -19.93 -7.50
C GLU A 322 -11.84 -20.80 -8.16
N CYS A 323 -12.02 -22.13 -8.12
CA CYS A 323 -11.12 -23.19 -8.61
C CYS A 323 -9.63 -23.06 -8.28
N VAL A 324 -9.22 -23.59 -7.12
CA VAL A 324 -7.80 -23.72 -6.71
C VAL A 324 -7.17 -25.03 -7.22
N ASP A 325 -7.27 -25.25 -8.54
CA ASP A 325 -6.20 -26.03 -9.19
C ASP A 325 -4.90 -25.25 -8.99
N TYR A 326 -3.81 -25.96 -8.66
CA TYR A 326 -2.62 -25.37 -8.04
C TYR A 326 -1.92 -24.32 -8.91
N ASP A 327 -2.19 -24.32 -10.21
CA ASP A 327 -1.56 -23.46 -11.22
C ASP A 327 -2.48 -22.34 -11.73
N ASN A 328 -3.77 -22.33 -11.37
CA ASN A 328 -4.72 -21.28 -11.79
C ASN A 328 -4.37 -19.90 -11.19
N TYR A 329 -3.94 -19.87 -9.92
CA TYR A 329 -3.45 -18.66 -9.27
C TYR A 329 -1.93 -18.73 -9.21
N ARG A 330 -1.26 -17.81 -9.93
CA ARG A 330 0.20 -17.69 -9.93
C ARG A 330 0.72 -17.54 -8.50
N LYS A 331 1.92 -18.06 -8.22
CA LYS A 331 2.54 -17.98 -6.89
C LYS A 331 2.49 -16.56 -6.29
N PRO A 332 2.87 -15.47 -7.00
CA PRO A 332 2.74 -14.11 -6.47
C PRO A 332 1.31 -13.73 -6.04
N THR A 333 0.28 -14.18 -6.77
CA THR A 333 -1.13 -13.97 -6.40
C THR A 333 -1.50 -14.72 -5.11
N ARG A 334 -0.98 -15.94 -4.94
CA ARG A 334 -1.15 -16.73 -3.70
C ARG A 334 -0.43 -16.11 -2.52
N ASP A 335 0.79 -15.62 -2.75
CA ASP A 335 1.62 -14.94 -1.74
C ASP A 335 0.97 -13.60 -1.31
N VAL A 336 0.37 -12.83 -2.22
CA VAL A 336 -0.45 -11.64 -1.91
C VAL A 336 -1.64 -12.00 -1.01
N LEU A 337 -2.43 -13.02 -1.35
CA LEU A 337 -3.59 -13.44 -0.56
C LEU A 337 -3.17 -13.98 0.83
N LYS A 338 -2.03 -14.65 0.91
CA LYS A 338 -1.42 -15.11 2.16
C LYS A 338 -0.97 -13.92 3.03
N GLN A 339 -0.21 -12.99 2.45
CA GLN A 339 0.26 -11.78 3.14
C GLN A 339 -0.92 -11.01 3.74
N LEU A 340 -1.97 -10.78 2.96
CA LEU A 340 -3.13 -10.00 3.38
C LEU A 340 -3.92 -10.62 4.54
N ARG A 341 -4.01 -11.96 4.62
CA ARG A 341 -4.50 -12.66 5.84
C ARG A 341 -3.66 -12.26 7.06
N GLU A 342 -2.35 -12.30 6.88
CA GLU A 342 -1.37 -12.22 7.96
C GLU A 342 -1.19 -10.78 8.45
N THR A 343 -1.45 -9.77 7.60
CA THR A 343 -1.24 -8.35 7.93
C THR A 343 -2.47 -7.58 8.43
N THR A 344 -3.67 -7.77 7.86
CA THR A 344 -4.65 -6.66 7.84
C THR A 344 -5.99 -6.88 8.57
N CYS A 345 -6.44 -8.12 8.78
CA CYS A 345 -7.80 -8.38 9.29
C CYS A 345 -7.88 -8.60 10.81
N ARG A 346 -7.76 -7.52 11.60
CA ARG A 346 -8.10 -7.48 13.04
C ARG A 346 -8.99 -6.29 13.44
N PHE A 347 -10.11 -6.10 12.75
CA PHE A 347 -11.21 -5.30 13.30
C PHE A 347 -12.18 -6.17 14.12
N ALA A 348 -12.80 -5.55 15.12
CA ALA A 348 -13.40 -6.27 16.24
C ALA A 348 -14.67 -7.03 15.85
N LYS A 349 -14.80 -8.25 16.38
CA LYS A 349 -16.10 -8.92 16.56
C LYS A 349 -16.95 -8.02 17.47
N PRO A 350 -18.20 -7.66 17.10
CA PRO A 350 -19.08 -6.92 18.01
C PRO A 350 -19.24 -7.68 19.34
N PRO A 351 -19.28 -6.98 20.50
CA PRO A 351 -19.60 -7.63 21.75
C PRO A 351 -20.99 -8.26 21.66
N ALA A 352 -21.12 -9.50 22.11
CA ALA A 352 -22.36 -10.26 21.99
C ALA A 352 -23.46 -9.65 22.87
N GLY A 353 -24.34 -8.83 22.28
CA GLY A 353 -25.50 -8.25 22.97
C GLY A 353 -26.07 -6.96 22.35
N SER A 354 -25.30 -6.21 21.56
CA SER A 354 -25.76 -4.95 20.97
C SER A 354 -26.76 -5.15 19.81
N LYS A 355 -28.04 -4.82 20.02
CA LYS A 355 -29.03 -4.68 18.94
C LYS A 355 -28.72 -3.46 18.06
N PRO A 356 -29.01 -3.50 16.74
CA PRO A 356 -28.94 -2.31 15.90
C PRO A 356 -30.08 -1.34 16.25
N ALA A 357 -29.75 -0.09 16.54
CA ALA A 357 -30.70 1.02 16.61
C ALA A 357 -30.39 1.99 15.45
N GLY A 358 -31.38 2.24 14.60
CA GLY A 358 -31.28 3.26 13.56
C GLY A 358 -31.56 4.65 14.13
N GLY A 359 -30.75 5.65 13.78
CA GLY A 359 -30.93 7.03 14.24
C GLY A 359 -29.81 7.95 13.77
N SER A 360 -30.17 9.19 13.41
CA SER A 360 -29.26 10.20 12.88
C SER A 360 -28.42 10.92 13.95
N ARG A 361 -27.19 11.32 13.58
CA ARG A 361 -26.42 12.50 14.07
C ARG A 361 -26.62 12.96 15.54
N GLN A 362 -25.56 12.92 16.35
CA GLN A 362 -24.76 14.13 16.70
C GLN A 362 -23.55 13.79 17.61
N LEU A 363 -22.72 14.81 17.91
CA LEU A 363 -21.65 14.71 18.92
C LEU A 363 -22.24 14.83 20.34
N THR A 364 -21.66 14.11 21.29
CA THR A 364 -21.35 14.64 22.64
C THR A 364 -20.30 13.78 23.35
N THR A 365 -19.58 14.37 24.30
CA THR A 365 -18.54 13.71 25.12
C THR A 365 -19.12 13.18 26.42
N HIS A 366 -18.59 12.07 26.97
CA HIS A 366 -18.27 11.92 28.40
C HIS A 366 -17.52 10.61 28.75
N GLN A 367 -17.07 10.52 30.01
CA GLN A 367 -16.21 9.50 30.62
C GLN A 367 -16.85 9.09 31.98
N ALA A 368 -16.45 8.06 32.74
CA ALA A 368 -15.37 7.06 32.70
C ALA A 368 -15.85 5.83 33.57
N PRO A 369 -15.00 4.92 34.09
CA PRO A 369 -13.63 4.49 33.72
C PRO A 369 -13.51 2.95 33.56
N LEU A 370 -12.31 2.46 33.23
CA LEU A 370 -11.94 1.04 33.29
C LEU A 370 -11.17 0.72 34.58
N SER A 371 -11.56 -0.32 35.32
CA SER A 371 -10.69 -1.01 36.30
C SER A 371 -11.22 -2.41 36.63
N SER A 372 -10.30 -3.40 36.76
CA SER A 372 -10.36 -4.66 37.56
C SER A 372 -9.74 -5.92 36.90
N VAL A 373 -9.68 -6.04 35.56
CA VAL A 373 -9.35 -7.33 34.89
C VAL A 373 -8.02 -7.32 34.11
N LEU A 374 -6.89 -7.15 34.81
CA LEU A 374 -5.53 -7.37 34.26
C LEU A 374 -4.53 -7.63 35.41
N ALA A 375 -4.34 -8.90 35.82
CA ALA A 375 -3.50 -9.21 37.00
C ALA A 375 -2.81 -10.60 37.06
N SER A 376 -3.03 -11.53 36.12
CA SER A 376 -2.69 -12.96 36.33
C SER A 376 -1.94 -13.67 35.19
N ALA A 377 -1.32 -12.93 34.26
CA ALA A 377 -0.72 -13.49 33.03
C ALA A 377 0.77 -13.14 32.82
N ILE A 378 1.58 -13.11 33.89
CA ILE A 378 3.05 -12.94 33.79
C ILE A 378 3.76 -13.95 34.69
N GLN A 379 4.25 -15.06 34.10
CA GLN A 379 5.48 -15.78 34.48
C GLN A 379 5.65 -17.09 33.68
N ARG A 380 6.62 -17.11 32.76
CA ARG A 380 7.44 -18.26 32.30
C ARG A 380 8.36 -17.81 31.17
N GLN A 381 9.67 -17.81 31.40
CA GLN A 381 10.68 -17.64 30.35
C GLN A 381 11.05 -19.01 29.73
N PRO A 382 11.42 -19.07 28.43
CA PRO A 382 12.03 -20.25 27.83
C PRO A 382 13.52 -20.35 28.20
N PRO A 383 14.13 -21.56 28.16
CA PRO A 383 15.54 -21.76 28.48
C PRO A 383 16.48 -21.22 27.39
N ALA A 384 17.72 -20.92 27.76
CA ALA A 384 18.78 -20.53 26.83
C ALA A 384 19.33 -21.74 26.05
N GLY A 385 19.68 -21.54 24.76
CA GLY A 385 20.39 -22.56 23.96
C GLY A 385 20.15 -22.50 22.46
N SER A 386 19.04 -21.94 21.98
CA SER A 386 18.71 -21.86 20.55
C SER A 386 18.12 -20.50 20.17
N GLU A 387 18.68 -19.86 19.13
CA GLU A 387 18.06 -18.65 18.55
C GLU A 387 16.90 -19.03 17.61
N PRO A 388 15.72 -18.41 17.75
CA PRO A 388 14.58 -18.70 16.89
C PRO A 388 14.78 -18.06 15.50
N THR A 389 14.79 -18.90 14.46
CA THR A 389 14.91 -18.43 13.08
C THR A 389 13.61 -17.78 12.60
N GLY A 390 13.57 -16.45 12.58
CA GLY A 390 12.52 -15.68 11.91
C GLY A 390 11.65 -14.76 12.78
N GLY A 391 12.08 -14.37 13.98
CA GLY A 391 11.36 -13.41 14.82
C GLY A 391 12.28 -12.48 15.61
N TRP A 392 11.74 -11.35 16.04
CA TRP A 392 12.40 -10.42 16.97
C TRP A 392 12.24 -10.90 18.43
N ARG A 393 13.12 -10.44 19.32
CA ARG A 393 13.10 -10.73 20.76
C ARG A 393 13.36 -9.49 21.60
N GLN A 394 12.68 -9.35 22.73
CA GLN A 394 12.92 -8.26 23.69
C GLN A 394 14.24 -8.49 24.46
N LEU A 395 14.99 -7.41 24.71
CA LEU A 395 16.28 -7.40 25.40
C LEU A 395 16.26 -6.70 26.77
N THR A 396 15.35 -5.75 27.02
CA THR A 396 15.21 -5.06 28.32
C THR A 396 13.77 -5.06 28.82
N ASP A 397 13.57 -4.95 30.14
CA ASP A 397 12.26 -5.03 30.81
C ASP A 397 12.14 -4.12 32.06
N GLY A 398 13.13 -3.26 32.31
CA GLY A 398 13.22 -2.39 33.51
C GLY A 398 12.15 -1.30 33.62
N PRO A 399 12.17 -0.45 34.67
CA PRO A 399 11.06 0.48 34.92
C PRO A 399 10.97 1.66 33.93
N GLY A 400 12.08 2.05 33.30
CA GLY A 400 12.13 3.19 32.36
C GLY A 400 11.76 2.84 30.92
N ASN A 401 11.80 3.84 30.03
CA ASN A 401 11.90 3.68 28.57
C ASN A 401 13.37 3.49 28.19
N ASP A 402 13.68 2.48 27.38
CA ASP A 402 15.04 2.18 26.90
C ASP A 402 15.13 2.51 25.40
N THR A 403 16.02 3.45 25.03
CA THR A 403 16.03 4.12 23.71
C THR A 403 17.46 4.36 23.19
N GLU A 404 17.61 4.75 21.92
CA GLU A 404 18.90 5.11 21.27
C GLU A 404 20.05 4.15 21.60
N ALA A 405 19.93 2.89 21.17
CA ALA A 405 20.92 1.85 21.45
C ALA A 405 22.10 1.84 20.45
N ALA A 406 23.29 1.50 20.93
CA ALA A 406 24.49 1.28 20.13
C ALA A 406 25.26 0.04 20.63
N TRP A 407 25.63 -0.86 19.70
CA TRP A 407 26.43 -2.06 19.99
C TRP A 407 27.92 -1.72 20.17
N SER A 408 28.60 -2.45 21.05
CA SER A 408 30.06 -2.49 21.11
C SER A 408 30.67 -3.20 19.89
N PRO A 409 31.90 -2.86 19.46
CA PRO A 409 32.56 -3.50 18.31
C PRO A 409 32.83 -5.01 18.47
N ASP A 410 32.96 -5.51 19.70
CA ASP A 410 33.08 -6.95 20.00
C ASP A 410 31.73 -7.70 19.97
N GLY A 411 30.63 -6.97 19.93
CA GLY A 411 29.27 -7.47 19.89
C GLY A 411 28.75 -8.10 21.18
N ARG A 412 29.39 -7.84 22.33
CA ARG A 412 28.99 -8.40 23.63
C ARG A 412 28.16 -7.43 24.49
N ARG A 413 28.25 -6.13 24.22
CA ARG A 413 27.61 -5.06 25.00
C ARG A 413 26.75 -4.14 24.14
N ILE A 414 25.73 -3.55 24.75
CA ILE A 414 24.91 -2.50 24.14
C ILE A 414 24.86 -1.31 25.10
N ALA A 415 25.29 -0.14 24.65
CA ALA A 415 25.07 1.13 25.34
C ALA A 415 23.72 1.71 24.91
N PHE A 416 22.96 2.31 25.83
CA PHE A 416 21.66 2.91 25.54
C PHE A 416 21.29 3.95 26.60
N GLN A 417 20.34 4.84 26.29
CA GLN A 417 19.82 5.83 27.23
C GLN A 417 18.49 5.35 27.87
N SER A 418 18.25 5.67 29.15
CA SER A 418 17.04 5.25 29.86
C SER A 418 16.57 6.26 30.92
N ASP A 419 15.27 6.56 30.95
CA ASP A 419 14.63 7.49 31.90
C ASP A 419 14.38 6.88 33.30
N ARG A 420 14.93 5.69 33.56
CA ARG A 420 14.64 4.85 34.75
C ARG A 420 15.04 5.46 36.10
N ALA A 421 15.86 6.51 36.09
CA ALA A 421 16.31 7.24 37.28
C ALA A 421 15.62 8.62 37.45
N GLY A 422 14.79 9.05 36.49
CA GLY A 422 14.19 10.38 36.41
C GLY A 422 14.64 11.10 35.14
N ASP A 423 15.91 11.51 35.11
CA ASP A 423 16.56 12.08 33.93
C ASP A 423 17.00 10.95 32.97
N LEU A 424 17.49 11.30 31.76
CA LEU A 424 18.01 10.32 30.81
C LEU A 424 19.46 9.95 31.15
N ASP A 425 19.64 8.78 31.74
CA ASP A 425 20.95 8.22 32.12
C ASP A 425 21.45 7.19 31.09
N LEU A 426 22.76 6.96 31.00
CA LEU A 426 23.35 5.93 30.14
C LEU A 426 23.57 4.61 30.88
N PHE A 427 23.20 3.52 30.23
CA PHE A 427 23.34 2.16 30.73
C PHE A 427 24.04 1.25 29.71
N ILE A 428 24.71 0.23 30.24
CA ILE A 428 25.28 -0.89 29.48
C ILE A 428 24.41 -2.13 29.75
N LEU A 429 23.94 -2.76 28.68
CA LEU A 429 23.43 -4.12 28.69
C LEU A 429 24.53 -5.08 28.23
N ASP A 430 24.90 -6.02 29.09
CA ASP A 430 25.71 -7.18 28.74
C ASP A 430 24.82 -8.27 28.13
N LEU A 431 25.18 -8.78 26.94
CA LEU A 431 24.33 -9.70 26.19
C LEU A 431 24.42 -11.16 26.67
N ASP A 432 25.57 -11.56 27.21
CA ASP A 432 25.83 -12.93 27.68
C ASP A 432 25.13 -13.20 29.02
N THR A 433 25.31 -12.29 29.99
CA THR A 433 24.72 -12.36 31.34
C THR A 433 23.31 -11.75 31.42
N ARG A 434 22.90 -11.00 30.39
CA ARG A 434 21.64 -10.22 30.34
C ARG A 434 21.58 -9.10 31.40
N LYS A 435 22.66 -8.82 32.11
CA LYS A 435 22.76 -7.81 33.18
C LYS A 435 22.77 -6.40 32.59
N VAL A 436 22.06 -5.47 33.24
CA VAL A 436 22.19 -4.03 32.96
C VAL A 436 22.94 -3.35 34.10
N THR A 437 23.89 -2.47 33.76
CA THR A 437 24.63 -1.62 34.71
C THR A 437 24.58 -0.14 34.28
N PRO A 438 24.54 0.82 35.23
CA PRO A 438 24.74 2.23 34.91
C PRO A 438 26.15 2.49 34.35
N LEU A 439 26.28 3.54 33.55
CA LEU A 439 27.55 4.02 32.97
C LEU A 439 27.76 5.51 33.26
N VAL A 440 26.76 6.34 32.96
CA VAL A 440 26.72 7.76 33.30
C VAL A 440 25.37 8.02 33.95
N THR A 441 25.38 8.49 35.19
CA THR A 441 24.18 8.74 35.99
C THR A 441 24.25 10.04 36.78
N GLY A 442 23.21 10.85 36.77
CA GLY A 442 23.11 12.05 37.62
C GLY A 442 22.09 13.07 37.12
N PRO A 443 22.05 14.28 37.73
CA PRO A 443 21.22 15.37 37.23
C PRO A 443 21.68 15.81 35.84
N GLY A 444 20.75 15.98 34.90
CA GLY A 444 21.05 16.25 33.49
C GLY A 444 20.97 14.98 32.62
N HIS A 445 20.84 15.18 31.31
CA HIS A 445 20.45 14.14 30.38
C HIS A 445 21.63 13.75 29.47
N ALA A 446 22.07 12.50 29.58
CA ALA A 446 23.09 11.86 28.77
C ALA A 446 22.43 11.01 27.66
N CYS A 447 22.53 11.49 26.42
CA CYS A 447 21.75 11.01 25.28
C CYS A 447 22.63 10.59 24.09
N PHE A 448 22.06 9.81 23.16
CA PHE A 448 22.68 9.42 21.88
C PHE A 448 24.09 8.80 22.02
N PRO A 449 24.26 7.68 22.75
CA PRO A 449 25.56 7.03 22.90
C PRO A 449 26.06 6.42 21.58
N ALA A 450 27.35 6.56 21.30
CA ALA A 450 28.04 5.86 20.21
C ALA A 450 29.41 5.33 20.68
N TRP A 451 29.77 4.12 20.28
CA TRP A 451 31.05 3.47 20.65
C TRP A 451 32.19 3.89 19.73
N SER A 452 33.40 4.01 20.28
CA SER A 452 34.63 4.09 19.47
C SER A 452 34.87 2.78 18.70
N PRO A 453 35.54 2.81 17.53
CA PRO A 453 35.81 1.61 16.74
C PRO A 453 36.67 0.55 17.46
N ASP A 454 37.44 0.93 18.47
CA ASP A 454 38.24 0.03 19.32
C ASP A 454 37.50 -0.47 20.57
N GLY A 455 36.25 -0.02 20.80
CA GLY A 455 35.39 -0.44 21.90
C GLY A 455 35.77 0.09 23.29
N ARG A 456 36.76 0.98 23.41
CA ARG A 456 37.23 1.52 24.70
C ARG A 456 36.43 2.72 25.21
N LEU A 457 35.82 3.49 24.33
CA LEU A 457 35.19 4.76 24.65
C LEU A 457 33.74 4.81 24.14
N ILE A 458 32.91 5.59 24.83
CA ILE A 458 31.57 5.97 24.38
C ILE A 458 31.50 7.49 24.33
N VAL A 459 31.13 8.04 23.17
CA VAL A 459 30.75 9.46 23.03
C VAL A 459 29.25 9.60 23.20
N TYR A 460 28.81 10.69 23.83
CA TYR A 460 27.40 10.98 24.07
C TYR A 460 27.16 12.49 24.10
N SER A 461 25.89 12.89 23.98
CA SER A 461 25.45 14.29 24.13
C SER A 461 24.99 14.54 25.56
N PHE A 462 25.37 15.65 26.18
CA PHE A 462 24.95 16.01 27.54
C PHE A 462 24.41 17.44 27.63
N ALA A 463 23.30 17.59 28.34
CA ALA A 463 22.70 18.89 28.71
C ALA A 463 21.87 18.76 30.00
N HIS A 464 21.85 19.81 30.82
CA HIS A 464 20.81 19.98 31.83
C HIS A 464 19.59 20.63 31.17
N PHE A 465 18.43 19.96 31.16
CA PHE A 465 17.19 20.61 30.75
C PHE A 465 16.73 21.59 31.84
N THR A 466 16.44 22.82 31.45
CA THR A 466 15.74 23.78 32.29
C THR A 466 14.25 23.48 32.34
N LYS A 467 13.55 23.95 33.38
CA LYS A 467 12.13 23.61 33.61
C LYS A 467 11.20 24.32 32.63
N THR A 468 11.64 25.45 32.07
CA THR A 468 10.99 26.08 30.92
C THR A 468 11.96 26.23 29.75
N ALA A 469 11.40 26.34 28.54
CA ALA A 469 12.15 26.68 27.34
C ALA A 469 12.66 28.14 27.30
N VAL A 470 12.29 28.95 28.30
CA VAL A 470 12.63 30.39 28.41
C VAL A 470 13.90 30.59 29.24
N GLU A 471 14.14 29.74 30.25
CA GLU A 471 15.35 29.77 31.09
C GLU A 471 16.66 29.60 30.28
N GLY A 472 16.61 28.89 29.15
CA GLY A 472 17.76 28.62 28.29
C GLY A 472 18.74 27.60 28.88
N ILE A 473 19.45 26.86 28.03
CA ILE A 473 20.47 25.94 28.53
C ILE A 473 21.79 26.71 28.63
N GLU A 474 22.15 27.11 29.85
CA GLU A 474 23.30 27.97 30.18
C GLU A 474 24.65 27.48 29.62
N ASN A 475 24.75 26.18 29.30
CA ASN A 475 25.91 25.55 28.68
C ASN A 475 25.58 24.77 27.40
N GLY A 476 24.43 24.99 26.75
CA GLY A 476 24.04 24.29 25.51
C GLY A 476 23.89 22.77 25.63
N TYR A 477 23.88 22.06 24.50
CA TYR A 477 24.16 20.61 24.45
C TYR A 477 25.58 20.44 23.95
N ASN A 478 26.36 19.57 24.60
CA ASN A 478 27.76 19.34 24.25
C ASN A 478 28.03 17.86 24.12
N LEU A 479 29.11 17.52 23.41
CA LEU A 479 29.62 16.17 23.39
C LEU A 479 30.53 15.92 24.60
N PHE A 480 30.45 14.71 25.14
CA PHE A 480 31.32 14.17 26.19
C PHE A 480 31.76 12.76 25.78
N ILE A 481 32.92 12.33 26.26
CA ILE A 481 33.40 10.95 26.13
C ILE A 481 33.61 10.32 27.51
N VAL A 482 33.38 9.02 27.63
CA VAL A 482 33.64 8.23 28.84
C VAL A 482 34.24 6.87 28.45
N SER A 483 35.00 6.26 29.37
CA SER A 483 35.41 4.85 29.24
C SER A 483 34.18 3.95 29.17
N ALA A 484 34.22 2.94 28.30
CA ALA A 484 33.17 1.94 28.17
C ALA A 484 32.97 1.07 29.44
N ASP A 485 33.98 1.05 30.32
CA ASP A 485 33.97 0.33 31.60
C ASP A 485 33.63 1.27 32.79
N GLY A 486 33.26 2.52 32.50
CA GLY A 486 32.96 3.57 33.47
C GLY A 486 34.17 4.38 33.91
N GLY A 487 33.91 5.49 34.61
CA GLY A 487 34.92 6.45 35.06
C GLY A 487 34.45 7.90 34.88
N THR A 488 35.34 8.87 35.11
CA THR A 488 35.05 10.30 34.94
C THR A 488 34.92 10.66 33.45
N PRO A 489 33.78 11.25 33.00
CA PRO A 489 33.66 11.72 31.62
C PRO A 489 34.52 12.95 31.32
N ARG A 490 35.03 13.06 30.09
CA ARG A 490 35.73 14.23 29.55
C ARG A 490 34.82 14.99 28.59
N ARG A 491 34.66 16.31 28.78
CA ARG A 491 33.96 17.20 27.83
C ARG A 491 34.76 17.28 26.51
N LEU A 492 34.06 17.23 25.39
CA LEU A 492 34.65 17.21 24.04
C LEU A 492 34.33 18.49 23.24
N THR A 493 33.15 19.07 23.43
CA THR A 493 32.78 20.39 22.86
C THR A 493 32.29 21.36 23.94
N SER A 494 32.29 22.66 23.66
CA SER A 494 31.90 23.71 24.62
C SER A 494 31.26 24.91 23.95
N GLY A 495 30.18 25.43 24.53
CA GLY A 495 29.55 26.70 24.13
C GLY A 495 28.07 26.74 24.49
N ILE A 496 27.33 27.66 23.85
CA ILE A 496 25.85 27.75 23.96
C ILE A 496 25.11 26.98 22.84
N CYS A 497 25.86 26.38 21.91
CA CYS A 497 25.32 25.63 20.77
C CYS A 497 24.64 24.33 21.22
N ARG A 498 23.90 23.70 20.30
CA ARG A 498 23.33 22.37 20.53
C ARG A 498 24.07 21.33 19.69
N ASP A 499 25.03 20.64 20.27
CA ASP A 499 25.75 19.53 19.63
C ASP A 499 25.10 18.19 20.00
N TYR A 500 24.63 17.41 19.01
CA TYR A 500 23.91 16.17 19.27
C TYR A 500 24.00 15.11 18.16
N SER A 501 23.58 13.88 18.51
CA SER A 501 23.66 12.69 17.65
C SER A 501 25.08 12.42 17.11
N PRO A 502 26.08 12.22 18.00
CA PRO A 502 27.45 11.97 17.61
C PRO A 502 27.65 10.60 16.94
N SER A 503 28.63 10.52 16.05
CA SER A 503 29.14 9.26 15.49
C SER A 503 30.65 9.33 15.27
N PHE A 504 31.35 8.21 15.49
CA PHE A 504 32.80 8.15 15.26
C PHE A 504 33.13 7.97 13.77
N SER A 505 34.23 8.59 13.38
CA SER A 505 35.04 8.20 12.21
C SER A 505 35.54 6.75 12.32
N ARG A 506 35.79 6.10 11.17
CA ARG A 506 36.22 4.69 11.13
C ARG A 506 37.60 4.43 11.76
N ASP A 507 38.46 5.44 11.83
CA ASP A 507 39.78 5.43 12.48
C ASP A 507 39.74 5.89 13.96
N GLY A 508 38.57 6.27 14.46
CA GLY A 508 38.35 6.80 15.80
C GLY A 508 38.91 8.21 16.05
N GLN A 509 39.54 8.86 15.07
CA GLN A 509 40.30 10.11 15.30
C GLN A 509 39.40 11.36 15.40
N ARG A 510 38.16 11.27 14.91
CA ARG A 510 37.17 12.35 14.86
C ARG A 510 35.77 11.88 15.25
N VAL A 511 34.97 12.80 15.78
CA VAL A 511 33.52 12.62 15.97
C VAL A 511 32.78 13.57 15.03
N TYR A 512 31.79 13.06 14.31
CA TYR A 512 30.82 13.82 13.51
C TYR A 512 29.52 14.00 14.29
N PHE A 513 28.84 15.14 14.15
CA PHE A 513 27.62 15.45 14.91
C PHE A 513 26.76 16.49 14.19
N ALA A 514 25.51 16.65 14.64
CA ALA A 514 24.64 17.76 14.26
C ALA A 514 24.89 18.94 15.20
N SER A 515 24.96 20.18 14.68
CA SER A 515 25.12 21.38 15.51
C SER A 515 24.38 22.60 14.96
N THR A 516 23.98 23.48 15.88
CA THR A 516 23.50 24.85 15.60
C THR A 516 24.65 25.88 15.54
N HIS A 517 25.91 25.45 15.53
CA HIS A 517 27.06 26.34 15.43
C HIS A 517 27.01 27.16 14.13
N GLY A 518 27.24 28.48 14.22
CA GLY A 518 27.20 29.40 13.08
C GLY A 518 25.81 29.78 12.54
N ALA A 519 24.73 29.18 13.06
CA ALA A 519 23.36 29.48 12.66
C ALA A 519 22.94 30.91 13.03
N LYS A 520 22.36 31.66 12.07
CA LYS A 520 21.67 32.94 12.33
C LYS A 520 20.15 32.79 12.21
N LYS A 521 19.69 31.70 11.59
CA LYS A 521 18.30 31.28 11.44
C LYS A 521 18.04 30.01 12.25
N ASN A 522 16.83 29.44 12.13
CA ASN A 522 16.52 28.09 12.61
C ASN A 522 17.19 27.02 11.72
N SER A 523 18.53 26.98 11.71
CA SER A 523 19.33 26.09 10.88
C SER A 523 20.15 25.11 11.74
N VAL A 524 20.35 23.88 11.23
CA VAL A 524 21.23 22.85 11.83
C VAL A 524 22.11 22.26 10.74
N GLY A 525 23.43 22.32 10.94
CA GLY A 525 24.42 21.69 10.06
C GLY A 525 25.08 20.46 10.67
N LEU A 526 25.88 19.78 9.87
CA LEU A 526 26.78 18.71 10.28
C LEU A 526 28.17 19.29 10.54
N PHE A 527 28.79 18.89 11.65
CA PHE A 527 30.10 19.35 12.10
C PHE A 527 30.98 18.15 12.48
N SER A 528 32.29 18.37 12.64
CA SER A 528 33.20 17.37 13.23
C SER A 528 34.29 17.99 14.09
N VAL A 529 34.75 17.23 15.08
CA VAL A 529 35.82 17.60 16.04
C VAL A 529 36.81 16.44 16.18
N PRO A 530 38.12 16.67 16.39
CA PRO A 530 39.06 15.62 16.77
C PRO A 530 38.67 14.96 18.10
N ILE A 531 39.04 13.69 18.33
CA ILE A 531 38.75 12.98 19.59
C ILE A 531 39.43 13.63 20.81
N GLU A 532 40.57 14.29 20.63
CA GLU A 532 41.21 15.06 21.70
C GLU A 532 40.46 16.37 22.04
N GLY A 533 39.56 16.82 21.16
CA GLY A 533 38.83 18.08 21.29
C GLY A 533 39.38 19.17 20.36
N GLY A 534 39.03 20.43 20.68
CA GLY A 534 39.30 21.60 19.85
C GLY A 534 38.02 22.14 19.21
N GLU A 535 38.17 23.13 18.32
CA GLU A 535 37.02 23.81 17.71
C GLU A 535 36.24 22.92 16.72
N PRO A 536 34.89 22.92 16.79
CA PRO A 536 34.03 22.30 15.78
C PRO A 536 34.30 22.84 14.37
N THR A 537 34.51 21.93 13.42
CA THR A 537 34.69 22.27 12.00
C THR A 537 33.45 21.92 11.19
N PRO A 538 32.90 22.83 10.35
CA PRO A 538 31.71 22.55 9.56
C PRO A 538 32.00 21.50 8.48
N VAL A 539 31.09 20.52 8.37
CA VAL A 539 31.13 19.43 7.39
C VAL A 539 30.03 19.63 6.33
N LEU A 540 28.84 20.07 6.73
CA LEU A 540 27.77 20.49 5.83
C LEU A 540 26.91 21.53 6.54
N PHE A 541 26.89 22.78 6.05
CA PHE A 541 26.14 23.87 6.66
C PHE A 541 25.50 24.77 5.59
N ASN A 542 24.23 25.13 5.82
CA ASN A 542 23.48 26.08 5.01
C ASN A 542 22.51 26.83 5.93
N ASP A 543 22.62 28.15 6.02
CA ASP A 543 21.84 28.97 6.96
C ASP A 543 20.49 29.38 6.33
N SER A 544 19.55 28.43 6.29
CA SER A 544 18.20 28.59 5.77
C SER A 544 17.14 28.35 6.84
N ASP A 545 16.00 29.04 6.72
CA ASP A 545 14.91 29.00 7.70
C ASP A 545 14.32 27.58 7.82
N ASP A 546 14.18 27.11 9.06
CA ASP A 546 13.66 25.80 9.45
C ASP A 546 14.29 24.61 8.69
N THR A 547 15.61 24.64 8.49
CA THR A 547 16.35 23.55 7.83
C THR A 547 17.23 22.79 8.82
N ALA A 548 17.30 21.46 8.71
CA ALA A 548 18.18 20.67 9.55
C ALA A 548 18.77 19.47 8.82
N ALA A 549 20.10 19.33 8.90
CA ALA A 549 20.84 18.10 8.63
C ALA A 549 21.26 17.47 9.98
N VAL A 550 20.92 16.20 10.22
CA VAL A 550 21.12 15.53 11.52
C VAL A 550 21.59 14.08 11.38
N GLN A 551 22.06 13.51 12.50
CA GLN A 551 22.38 12.08 12.64
C GLN A 551 23.36 11.58 11.55
N PRO A 552 24.56 12.19 11.41
CA PRO A 552 25.53 11.83 10.38
C PRO A 552 26.10 10.41 10.59
N GLY A 553 26.36 9.70 9.49
CA GLY A 553 27.12 8.46 9.49
C GLY A 553 27.89 8.24 8.19
N LEU A 554 29.17 7.93 8.27
CA LEU A 554 30.01 7.56 7.13
C LEU A 554 29.76 6.11 6.70
N SER A 555 29.81 5.85 5.39
CA SER A 555 29.76 4.50 4.83
C SER A 555 30.95 3.64 5.28
N PRO A 556 30.88 2.30 5.20
CA PRO A 556 31.98 1.43 5.59
C PRO A 556 33.29 1.71 4.84
N ASP A 557 33.22 2.14 3.58
CA ASP A 557 34.38 2.53 2.77
C ASP A 557 34.79 4.00 2.94
N GLY A 558 34.10 4.76 3.80
CA GLY A 558 34.36 6.17 4.10
C GLY A 558 34.01 7.16 2.99
N ARG A 559 33.49 6.72 1.83
CA ARG A 559 33.26 7.58 0.67
C ARG A 559 31.97 8.40 0.71
N LEU A 560 30.95 7.92 1.43
CA LEU A 560 29.63 8.54 1.50
C LEU A 560 29.30 8.96 2.93
N LEU A 561 28.64 10.10 3.07
CA LEU A 561 28.03 10.58 4.31
C LEU A 561 26.51 10.46 4.17
N ALA A 562 25.87 9.63 5.00
CA ALA A 562 24.42 9.57 5.13
C ALA A 562 23.96 10.46 6.28
N TYR A 563 22.82 11.15 6.11
CA TYR A 563 22.23 12.01 7.13
C TYR A 563 20.71 12.13 6.96
N GLY A 564 20.01 12.43 8.05
CA GLY A 564 18.60 12.84 8.01
C GLY A 564 18.49 14.32 7.66
N PHE A 565 17.54 14.69 6.81
CA PHE A 565 17.34 16.05 6.30
C PHE A 565 15.88 16.47 6.30
N VAL A 566 15.59 17.70 6.73
CA VAL A 566 14.28 18.35 6.64
C VAL A 566 14.46 19.81 6.20
N ALA A 567 13.50 20.32 5.41
CA ALA A 567 13.46 21.70 4.95
C ALA A 567 12.06 22.31 5.11
N GLY A 568 11.87 23.15 6.13
CA GLY A 568 10.61 23.77 6.51
C GLY A 568 9.90 23.05 7.66
N PHE A 569 9.35 23.81 8.61
CA PHE A 569 8.75 23.35 9.88
C PHE A 569 7.67 22.24 9.79
N ARG A 570 7.07 22.03 8.61
CA ARG A 570 6.02 21.00 8.39
C ARG A 570 6.40 19.93 7.35
N SER A 571 7.64 19.92 6.88
CA SER A 571 8.12 18.93 5.92
C SER A 571 8.47 17.61 6.62
N ASN A 572 8.36 16.49 5.90
CA ASN A 572 8.84 15.20 6.40
C ASN A 572 10.37 15.16 6.45
N TRP A 573 10.91 14.34 7.34
CA TRP A 573 12.31 13.93 7.28
C TRP A 573 12.59 13.06 6.05
N SER A 574 13.75 13.24 5.45
CA SER A 574 14.25 12.45 4.32
C SER A 574 15.68 11.99 4.58
N LEU A 575 16.12 10.88 3.99
CA LEU A 575 17.54 10.51 3.99
C LEU A 575 18.24 11.13 2.79
N ARG A 576 19.41 11.72 3.03
CA ARG A 576 20.32 12.16 1.97
C ARG A 576 21.66 11.47 2.07
N LEU A 577 22.29 11.28 0.91
CA LEU A 577 23.70 10.99 0.77
C LEU A 577 24.44 12.26 0.37
N ALA A 578 25.69 12.39 0.79
CA ALA A 578 26.66 13.34 0.26
C ALA A 578 28.00 12.63 0.07
N LYS A 579 28.87 13.15 -0.79
CA LYS A 579 30.24 12.62 -0.90
C LYS A 579 31.10 13.12 0.24
N ALA A 580 31.87 12.23 0.88
CA ALA A 580 32.79 12.61 1.95
C ALA A 580 33.91 13.55 1.48
N SER A 581 34.27 13.47 0.18
CA SER A 581 35.24 14.37 -0.47
C SER A 581 34.65 15.71 -0.94
N ASN A 582 33.33 15.80 -1.12
CA ASN A 582 32.63 17.04 -1.41
C ASN A 582 31.17 16.94 -0.92
N THR A 583 30.94 17.45 0.29
CA THR A 583 29.65 17.35 0.97
C THR A 583 28.54 18.20 0.34
N SER A 584 28.85 19.04 -0.67
CA SER A 584 27.83 19.76 -1.44
C SER A 584 27.29 18.98 -2.66
N ASP A 585 27.94 17.91 -3.11
CA ASP A 585 27.36 16.97 -4.10
C ASP A 585 26.49 15.99 -3.30
N THR A 586 25.19 16.29 -3.22
CA THR A 586 24.20 15.56 -2.41
C THR A 586 23.14 14.86 -3.28
N PHE A 587 22.52 13.82 -2.71
CA PHE A 587 21.50 13.00 -3.37
C PHE A 587 20.34 12.68 -2.42
N PRO A 588 19.06 12.87 -2.82
CA PRO A 588 17.90 12.46 -2.04
C PRO A 588 17.67 10.94 -2.14
N LEU A 589 18.18 10.18 -1.16
CA LEU A 589 18.03 8.73 -1.09
C LEU A 589 16.60 8.32 -0.70
N THR A 590 15.91 9.14 0.09
CA THR A 590 14.45 9.09 0.18
C THR A 590 13.80 10.39 -0.28
N ASP A 591 12.57 10.22 -0.75
CA ASP A 591 11.58 11.24 -1.03
C ASP A 591 11.04 11.87 0.26
N GLY A 592 10.57 13.13 0.15
CA GLY A 592 9.88 13.84 1.23
C GLY A 592 8.38 13.51 1.36
N ASP A 593 7.88 12.57 0.56
CA ASP A 593 6.46 12.16 0.60
C ASP A 593 6.13 11.30 1.83
N ALA A 594 7.14 10.73 2.49
CA ALA A 594 7.03 9.89 3.69
C ALA A 594 8.26 10.08 4.59
N PRO A 595 8.12 10.16 5.94
CA PRO A 595 9.24 10.46 6.82
C PRO A 595 10.21 9.29 7.02
N PHE A 596 11.51 9.56 6.81
CA PHE A 596 12.63 8.66 7.13
C PHE A 596 13.78 9.44 7.80
N TYR A 597 14.31 8.93 8.93
CA TYR A 597 15.43 9.53 9.67
C TYR A 597 16.26 8.47 10.43
N GLY A 598 17.31 8.90 11.13
CA GLY A 598 18.19 8.01 11.89
C GLY A 598 18.98 7.01 11.05
N PRO A 599 19.66 7.42 9.96
CA PRO A 599 20.47 6.48 9.18
C PRO A 599 21.62 5.90 10.01
N ARG A 600 21.82 4.58 9.90
CA ARG A 600 22.98 3.84 10.42
C ARG A 600 23.43 2.82 9.37
N TRP A 601 24.71 2.86 8.99
CA TRP A 601 25.26 1.92 8.01
C TRP A 601 25.44 0.51 8.60
N SER A 602 25.18 -0.51 7.79
CA SER A 602 25.72 -1.86 7.99
C SER A 602 27.24 -1.77 8.04
N PRO A 603 27.93 -2.46 8.97
CA PRO A 603 29.39 -2.46 9.02
C PRO A 603 30.06 -3.20 7.84
N LYS A 604 29.27 -3.89 7.01
CA LYS A 604 29.77 -4.78 5.93
C LYS A 604 29.34 -4.37 4.53
N ASP A 605 28.17 -3.75 4.40
CA ASP A 605 27.50 -3.50 3.11
C ASP A 605 27.07 -2.04 2.99
N LEU A 606 26.84 -1.58 1.75
CA LEU A 606 26.23 -0.28 1.47
C LEU A 606 24.70 -0.31 1.69
N ILE A 607 24.28 -0.76 2.88
CA ILE A 607 22.90 -0.79 3.34
C ILE A 607 22.79 0.08 4.58
N LEU A 608 21.79 0.97 4.62
CA LEU A 608 21.39 1.72 5.79
C LEU A 608 20.24 1.01 6.51
N ALA A 609 20.24 1.07 7.84
CA ALA A 609 19.04 0.95 8.65
C ALA A 609 18.56 2.35 9.04
N CYS A 610 17.26 2.57 9.11
CA CYS A 610 16.65 3.84 9.51
C CYS A 610 15.28 3.64 10.18
N ALA A 611 14.79 4.67 10.87
CA ALA A 611 13.40 4.74 11.30
C ALA A 611 12.55 5.41 10.22
N GLY A 612 11.36 4.89 9.95
CA GLY A 612 10.45 5.47 8.96
C GLY A 612 8.99 5.05 9.09
N TYR A 613 8.13 5.72 8.31
CA TYR A 613 6.71 5.41 8.21
C TYR A 613 6.21 5.74 6.80
N GLN A 614 5.51 4.82 6.15
CA GLN A 614 4.82 5.04 4.87
C GLN A 614 3.29 4.91 5.02
N PRO A 615 2.47 5.60 4.20
CA PRO A 615 1.03 5.40 4.20
C PRO A 615 0.66 3.92 3.92
N GLY A 616 -0.03 3.29 4.87
CA GLY A 616 -0.32 1.85 4.84
C GLY A 616 0.55 1.01 5.79
N ASP A 617 1.57 1.59 6.41
CA ASP A 617 2.27 0.96 7.53
C ASP A 617 1.35 0.82 8.77
N PRO A 618 1.51 -0.24 9.58
CA PRO A 618 0.79 -0.40 10.85
C PRO A 618 1.28 0.53 11.98
N GLY A 619 2.26 1.39 11.70
CA GLY A 619 2.96 2.25 12.67
C GLY A 619 4.40 2.50 12.24
N TRP A 620 5.13 3.33 12.98
CA TRP A 620 6.57 3.58 12.73
C TRP A 620 7.34 2.27 12.77
N GLY A 621 8.22 2.06 11.80
CA GLY A 621 9.00 0.84 11.63
C GLY A 621 10.48 1.10 11.38
N VAL A 622 11.26 0.05 11.55
CA VAL A 622 12.64 0.01 11.07
C VAL A 622 12.65 -0.39 9.60
N TYR A 623 13.41 0.34 8.79
CA TYR A 623 13.60 0.08 7.37
C TYR A 623 15.07 -0.20 7.08
N LEU A 624 15.33 -1.13 6.16
CA LEU A 624 16.60 -1.24 5.44
C LEU A 624 16.48 -0.46 4.12
N VAL A 625 17.55 0.21 3.71
CA VAL A 625 17.67 0.93 2.44
C VAL A 625 19.02 0.61 1.81
N ASP A 626 19.03 -0.01 0.63
CA ASP A 626 20.26 -0.23 -0.14
C ASP A 626 20.70 1.09 -0.79
N ALA A 627 21.86 1.60 -0.39
CA ALA A 627 22.37 2.88 -0.85
C ALA A 627 22.93 2.85 -2.29
N ARG A 628 22.93 1.69 -2.95
CA ARG A 628 23.33 1.51 -4.36
C ARG A 628 22.12 1.58 -5.31
N THR A 629 20.96 1.10 -4.87
CA THR A 629 19.75 0.96 -5.69
C THR A 629 18.58 1.84 -5.22
N GLY A 630 18.61 2.35 -4.00
CA GLY A 630 17.50 3.05 -3.35
C GLY A 630 16.35 2.14 -2.92
N GLN A 631 16.49 0.82 -3.10
CA GLN A 631 15.52 -0.19 -2.71
C GLN A 631 15.34 -0.20 -1.19
N ARG A 632 14.09 -0.32 -0.72
CA ARG A 632 13.74 -0.28 0.71
C ARG A 632 13.01 -1.55 1.13
N LEU A 633 13.24 -1.99 2.36
CA LEU A 633 12.58 -3.14 2.98
C LEU A 633 12.21 -2.79 4.43
N ARG A 634 10.91 -2.82 4.76
CA ARG A 634 10.47 -2.72 6.16
C ARG A 634 10.81 -4.02 6.90
N VAL A 635 11.48 -3.91 8.03
CA VAL A 635 11.82 -5.05 8.90
C VAL A 635 10.59 -5.41 9.74
N ASP A 636 10.37 -6.71 9.99
CA ASP A 636 9.37 -7.14 10.98
C ASP A 636 9.92 -6.93 12.39
N THR A 637 9.55 -5.80 12.97
CA THR A 637 9.84 -5.40 14.34
C THR A 637 8.67 -5.63 15.30
N GLY A 638 7.64 -6.38 14.87
CA GLY A 638 6.43 -6.64 15.65
C GLY A 638 5.38 -5.55 15.56
N SER A 639 4.47 -5.54 16.54
CA SER A 639 3.48 -4.47 16.68
C SER A 639 4.01 -3.33 17.54
N GLY A 640 3.30 -2.20 17.56
CA GLY A 640 3.81 -0.96 18.15
C GLY A 640 4.78 -0.22 17.22
N ASN A 641 5.20 0.96 17.68
CA ASN A 641 6.16 1.81 16.97
C ASN A 641 7.58 1.33 17.27
N SER A 642 8.38 1.19 16.21
CA SER A 642 9.79 0.78 16.29
C SER A 642 10.71 1.84 15.67
N ARG A 643 11.80 2.20 16.36
CA ARG A 643 12.67 3.34 15.99
C ARG A 643 14.15 3.06 16.29
N SER A 644 14.99 4.05 15.99
CA SER A 644 16.42 4.15 16.34
C SER A 644 17.20 2.83 16.26
N PRO A 645 17.26 2.20 15.07
CA PRO A 645 17.95 0.94 14.88
C PRO A 645 19.47 1.11 14.92
N ALA A 646 20.20 0.10 15.40
CA ALA A 646 21.65 0.00 15.28
C ALA A 646 22.09 -1.42 14.94
N TRP A 647 23.15 -1.55 14.13
CA TRP A 647 23.65 -2.82 13.63
C TRP A 647 24.54 -3.56 14.64
N SER A 648 24.52 -4.90 14.57
CA SER A 648 25.61 -5.71 15.08
C SER A 648 26.86 -5.55 14.21
N PRO A 649 28.09 -5.56 14.77
CA PRO A 649 29.35 -5.55 14.01
C PRO A 649 29.47 -6.70 12.99
N ASP A 650 28.77 -7.81 13.24
CA ASP A 650 28.73 -8.94 12.31
C ASP A 650 27.72 -8.76 11.16
N GLY A 651 26.94 -7.68 11.15
CA GLY A 651 25.96 -7.33 10.12
C GLY A 651 24.68 -8.19 10.09
N LYS A 652 24.54 -9.19 10.98
CA LYS A 652 23.42 -10.15 10.94
C LYS A 652 22.22 -9.76 11.81
N SER A 653 22.29 -8.66 12.56
CA SER A 653 21.22 -8.26 13.47
C SER A 653 21.10 -6.74 13.60
N LEU A 654 19.90 -6.30 13.95
CA LEU A 654 19.64 -4.96 14.47
C LEU A 654 19.22 -5.07 15.93
N VAL A 655 19.67 -4.13 16.76
CA VAL A 655 18.91 -3.68 17.94
C VAL A 655 18.06 -2.48 17.54
N PHE A 656 16.89 -2.31 18.15
CA PHE A 656 15.97 -1.19 17.93
C PHE A 656 15.14 -0.97 19.19
N GLU A 657 14.55 0.20 19.35
CA GLU A 657 13.52 0.43 20.39
C GLU A 657 12.12 0.07 19.86
N ASN A 658 11.27 -0.53 20.68
CA ASN A 658 9.86 -0.84 20.36
C ASN A 658 8.95 -0.59 21.58
N ASN A 659 7.76 0.00 21.37
CA ASN A 659 6.84 0.36 22.46
C ASN A 659 5.63 -0.56 22.70
N GLN A 660 5.62 -1.79 22.17
CA GLN A 660 4.51 -2.75 22.34
C GLN A 660 4.16 -3.02 23.82
N SER A 661 5.12 -2.89 24.73
CA SER A 661 4.90 -3.07 26.18
C SER A 661 4.33 -1.82 26.89
N GLY A 662 3.95 -0.76 26.16
CA GLY A 662 3.54 0.54 26.71
C GLY A 662 4.70 1.47 27.12
N ARG A 663 5.93 0.95 27.16
CA ARG A 663 7.20 1.70 27.25
C ARG A 663 8.14 1.21 26.15
N TYR A 664 9.07 2.06 25.72
CA TYR A 664 10.11 1.63 24.77
C TYR A 664 11.05 0.60 25.42
N ARG A 665 11.28 -0.49 24.70
CA ARG A 665 12.18 -1.59 25.06
C ARG A 665 13.19 -1.79 23.96
N LEU A 666 14.41 -2.14 24.32
CA LEU A 666 15.35 -2.65 23.33
C LEU A 666 14.89 -4.04 22.88
N CYS A 667 14.86 -4.24 21.56
CA CYS A 667 14.57 -5.51 20.92
C CYS A 667 15.67 -5.84 19.91
N ARG A 668 15.97 -7.13 19.70
CA ARG A 668 16.88 -7.63 18.65
C ARG A 668 16.06 -8.33 17.57
N VAL A 669 16.40 -8.12 16.30
CA VAL A 669 15.89 -8.90 15.16
C VAL A 669 17.06 -9.32 14.26
N ALA A 670 16.93 -10.47 13.60
CA ALA A 670 17.84 -10.87 12.55
C ALA A 670 17.63 -9.98 11.31
N VAL A 671 18.70 -9.63 10.60
CA VAL A 671 18.61 -8.83 9.38
C VAL A 671 18.00 -9.70 8.26
N PRO A 672 16.82 -9.34 7.71
CA PRO A 672 16.26 -10.07 6.57
C PRO A 672 17.10 -9.79 5.31
N PRO A 673 17.20 -10.75 4.38
CA PRO A 673 17.85 -10.51 3.09
C PRO A 673 17.04 -9.47 2.30
N MET A 674 17.73 -8.52 1.67
CA MET A 674 17.09 -7.64 0.69
C MET A 674 16.54 -8.48 -0.46
N PRO A 675 15.26 -8.32 -0.87
CA PRO A 675 14.72 -9.06 -2.00
C PRO A 675 15.45 -8.66 -3.30
N PRO A 676 15.56 -9.55 -4.29
CA PRO A 676 16.16 -9.20 -5.57
C PRO A 676 15.42 -8.01 -6.19
N MET A 677 16.16 -7.11 -6.85
CA MET A 677 15.57 -5.95 -7.51
C MET A 677 14.67 -6.43 -8.65
N ALA A 678 13.41 -5.99 -8.66
CA ALA A 678 12.53 -6.25 -9.79
C ALA A 678 13.07 -5.52 -11.03
N GLU A 679 13.01 -6.16 -12.19
CA GLU A 679 13.47 -5.56 -13.46
C GLU A 679 12.73 -4.25 -13.71
N THR A 680 13.50 -3.17 -13.89
CA THR A 680 12.97 -1.83 -14.15
C THR A 680 12.31 -1.83 -15.52
N ARG A 681 10.98 -1.83 -15.52
CA ARG A 681 10.15 -1.68 -16.72
C ARG A 681 10.59 -0.44 -17.50
N GLU A 682 10.94 -0.61 -18.77
CA GLU A 682 11.45 0.47 -19.63
C GLU A 682 10.54 1.70 -19.60
N GLU A 683 11.12 2.90 -19.53
CA GLU A 683 10.35 4.14 -19.63
C GLU A 683 9.70 4.20 -21.02
N ARG A 684 8.38 4.38 -21.07
CA ARG A 684 7.65 4.52 -22.35
C ARG A 684 8.22 5.72 -23.13
N PRO A 685 8.34 5.63 -24.47
CA PRO A 685 8.99 6.66 -25.27
C PRO A 685 8.36 8.05 -25.08
N ALA A 686 9.22 9.07 -25.14
CA ALA A 686 8.89 10.48 -24.90
C ALA A 686 7.68 10.96 -25.72
N GLY A 687 6.54 11.17 -25.04
CA GLY A 687 5.39 11.84 -25.62
C GLY A 687 5.67 13.34 -25.79
N LYS A 688 5.56 13.85 -27.01
CA LYS A 688 5.92 15.24 -27.37
C LYS A 688 5.29 16.31 -26.45
N PRO A 689 5.94 17.48 -26.32
CA PRO A 689 5.30 18.66 -25.73
C PRO A 689 4.12 19.14 -26.59
N VAL A 690 3.29 20.02 -26.03
CA VAL A 690 2.23 20.78 -26.74
C VAL A 690 2.59 22.25 -26.96
N ILE A 691 3.65 22.74 -26.31
CA ILE A 691 4.35 23.98 -26.66
C ILE A 691 5.84 23.70 -26.53
N GLU A 692 6.64 24.01 -27.56
CA GLU A 692 8.09 23.88 -27.53
C GLU A 692 8.75 25.10 -28.18
N PHE A 693 9.52 25.85 -27.40
CA PHE A 693 10.26 27.02 -27.86
C PHE A 693 11.76 26.87 -27.54
N SER A 694 12.60 26.96 -28.58
CA SER A 694 14.04 27.24 -28.47
C SER A 694 14.28 28.69 -28.87
N PHE A 695 15.04 29.42 -28.05
CA PHE A 695 15.33 30.84 -28.30
C PHE A 695 16.66 31.07 -29.06
N GLU A 696 17.23 30.02 -29.66
CA GLU A 696 18.53 30.01 -30.37
C GLU A 696 18.59 30.87 -31.64
N LYS A 697 17.46 31.12 -32.31
CA LYS A 697 17.38 31.91 -33.55
C LYS A 697 16.55 33.17 -33.32
N LYS A 698 17.01 34.32 -33.84
CA LYS A 698 16.26 35.59 -33.85
C LYS A 698 15.01 35.49 -34.75
N PRO A 699 13.77 35.61 -34.22
CA PRO A 699 12.55 35.65 -35.02
C PRO A 699 12.06 37.09 -35.24
N GLY A 700 11.23 37.29 -36.27
CA GLY A 700 10.42 38.50 -36.43
C GLY A 700 8.98 38.25 -35.97
N ALA A 701 8.50 39.02 -35.00
CA ALA A 701 7.13 39.07 -34.43
C ALA A 701 6.57 37.78 -33.78
N ALA A 702 6.84 36.59 -34.32
CA ALA A 702 6.34 35.31 -33.80
C ALA A 702 7.49 34.40 -33.33
N VAL A 703 7.30 33.74 -32.19
CA VAL A 703 8.17 32.68 -31.65
C VAL A 703 7.59 31.34 -32.13
N PRO A 704 8.26 30.63 -33.05
CA PRO A 704 7.66 29.46 -33.70
C PRO A 704 7.54 28.27 -32.74
N ASP A 705 6.37 27.62 -32.72
CA ASP A 705 6.12 26.40 -31.95
C ASP A 705 6.73 25.17 -32.62
N LEU A 706 7.78 24.62 -32.02
CA LEU A 706 8.52 23.47 -32.54
C LEU A 706 7.80 22.13 -32.31
N SER A 707 6.78 22.09 -31.44
CA SER A 707 6.05 20.86 -31.11
C SER A 707 5.20 20.33 -32.28
N GLY A 708 4.81 21.23 -33.18
CA GLY A 708 3.93 20.95 -34.32
C GLY A 708 2.43 21.11 -34.02
N HIS A 709 2.05 21.61 -32.83
CA HIS A 709 0.65 21.90 -32.51
C HIS A 709 0.15 23.23 -33.11
N GLY A 710 1.06 24.10 -33.55
CA GLY A 710 0.75 25.42 -34.12
C GLY A 710 0.30 26.37 -33.01
N ASN A 711 1.05 26.38 -31.92
CA ASN A 711 0.88 27.22 -30.74
C ASN A 711 1.92 28.36 -30.74
N ASP A 712 2.11 29.03 -31.88
CA ASP A 712 3.14 30.06 -32.07
C ASP A 712 2.96 31.23 -31.09
N GLY A 713 4.05 31.54 -30.37
CA GLY A 713 4.08 32.65 -29.43
C GLY A 713 4.17 34.01 -30.14
N ARG A 714 3.65 35.06 -29.50
CA ARG A 714 3.71 36.44 -29.99
C ARG A 714 4.44 37.31 -28.97
N ALA A 715 5.42 38.08 -29.41
CA ALA A 715 6.12 39.02 -28.52
C ALA A 715 5.27 40.28 -28.32
N GLU A 716 4.99 40.62 -27.06
CA GLU A 716 4.28 41.84 -26.66
C GLU A 716 5.21 42.68 -25.77
N GLY A 717 5.42 43.95 -26.13
CA GLY A 717 6.41 44.83 -25.49
C GLY A 717 7.84 44.67 -26.05
N GLU A 718 8.82 45.27 -25.38
CA GLU A 718 10.24 45.17 -25.80
C GLU A 718 10.87 43.86 -25.32
N VAL A 719 11.28 43.02 -26.28
CA VAL A 719 11.78 41.66 -26.05
C VAL A 719 13.15 41.51 -26.70
N ALA A 720 14.19 41.38 -25.88
CA ALA A 720 15.59 41.45 -26.30
C ALA A 720 16.22 40.06 -26.49
N TRP A 721 16.81 39.83 -27.67
CA TRP A 721 17.42 38.55 -28.05
C TRP A 721 18.95 38.60 -27.85
N ARG A 722 19.48 37.76 -26.96
CA ARG A 722 20.91 37.69 -26.61
C ARG A 722 21.33 36.24 -26.36
N ASP A 723 22.41 35.80 -27.01
CA ASP A 723 23.13 34.56 -26.72
C ASP A 723 22.28 33.28 -26.76
N GLY A 724 21.32 33.21 -27.69
CA GLY A 724 20.36 32.11 -27.81
C GLY A 724 19.27 32.09 -26.74
N ALA A 725 19.04 33.23 -26.08
CA ALA A 725 17.98 33.43 -25.11
C ALA A 725 17.19 34.72 -25.37
N VAL A 726 15.98 34.73 -24.80
CA VAL A 726 15.12 35.91 -24.70
C VAL A 726 15.24 36.56 -23.32
N ALA A 727 15.26 37.88 -23.27
CA ALA A 727 15.16 38.71 -22.07
C ALA A 727 14.00 39.70 -22.20
N PHE A 728 13.28 39.94 -21.12
CA PHE A 728 12.06 40.74 -21.12
C PHE A 728 12.32 42.12 -20.51
N ALA A 729 11.93 43.19 -21.21
CA ALA A 729 11.82 44.51 -20.58
C ALA A 729 10.65 44.53 -19.57
N PRO A 730 10.60 45.48 -18.62
CA PRO A 730 9.45 45.65 -17.74
C PRO A 730 8.15 45.79 -18.54
N GLY A 731 7.15 44.97 -18.21
CA GLY A 731 5.87 44.89 -18.93
C GLY A 731 5.84 43.95 -20.14
N ALA A 732 6.99 43.48 -20.65
CA ALA A 732 7.06 42.65 -21.85
C ALA A 732 6.90 41.15 -21.56
N PHE A 733 6.36 40.40 -22.53
CA PHE A 733 6.14 38.96 -22.45
C PHE A 733 6.03 38.32 -23.84
N VAL A 734 6.10 36.98 -23.88
CA VAL A 734 5.60 36.20 -25.03
C VAL A 734 4.25 35.61 -24.66
N SER A 735 3.23 35.78 -25.49
CA SER A 735 1.88 35.23 -25.29
C SER A 735 1.55 34.13 -26.31
N VAL A 736 0.86 33.08 -25.86
CA VAL A 736 0.34 31.99 -26.67
C VAL A 736 -1.17 31.93 -26.47
N PRO A 737 -1.98 32.64 -27.28
CA PRO A 737 -3.43 32.70 -27.11
C PRO A 737 -4.08 31.37 -27.50
N ALA A 738 -5.08 30.92 -26.72
CA ALA A 738 -5.86 29.71 -26.97
C ALA A 738 -5.03 28.43 -27.24
N ALA A 739 -3.93 28.26 -26.49
CA ALA A 739 -2.96 27.18 -26.71
C ALA A 739 -3.62 25.77 -26.69
N LYS A 740 -3.53 25.07 -27.82
CA LYS A 740 -4.17 23.76 -28.06
C LYS A 740 -3.44 22.66 -27.29
N GLY A 741 -4.18 21.70 -26.73
CA GLY A 741 -3.59 20.60 -25.94
C GLY A 741 -3.10 21.01 -24.54
N CYS A 742 -3.34 22.26 -24.14
CA CYS A 742 -3.04 22.79 -22.80
C CYS A 742 -4.25 22.72 -21.85
N ASP A 743 -5.31 22.05 -22.28
CA ASP A 743 -6.50 21.64 -21.54
C ASP A 743 -6.21 20.41 -20.65
N PHE A 744 -5.50 20.64 -19.55
CA PHE A 744 -4.98 19.56 -18.70
C PHE A 744 -6.02 18.80 -17.88
N GLY A 745 -7.26 19.30 -17.75
CA GLY A 745 -8.31 18.65 -16.98
C GLY A 745 -7.86 18.31 -15.55
N ASP A 746 -8.23 17.12 -15.08
CA ASP A 746 -7.73 16.50 -13.84
C ASP A 746 -6.34 15.85 -14.00
N GLY A 747 -5.79 15.82 -15.21
CA GLY A 747 -4.54 15.14 -15.56
C GLY A 747 -3.24 15.84 -15.16
N ALA A 748 -2.16 15.09 -15.34
CA ALA A 748 -0.79 15.58 -15.11
C ALA A 748 -0.35 16.58 -16.19
N PHE A 749 0.53 17.52 -15.82
CA PHE A 749 1.28 18.34 -16.79
C PHE A 749 2.65 18.74 -16.24
N SER A 750 3.58 19.08 -17.13
CA SER A 750 4.93 19.50 -16.77
C SER A 750 5.34 20.77 -17.51
N VAL A 751 6.01 21.68 -16.81
CA VAL A 751 6.52 22.95 -17.31
C VAL A 751 8.03 22.95 -17.16
N LYS A 752 8.78 22.96 -18.27
CA LYS A 752 10.25 23.02 -18.29
C LYS A 752 10.71 24.38 -18.80
N ALA A 753 11.71 24.97 -18.15
CA ALA A 753 12.32 26.23 -18.56
C ALA A 753 13.78 26.31 -18.08
N THR A 754 14.73 26.43 -19.00
CA THR A 754 16.11 26.80 -18.67
C THR A 754 16.27 28.32 -18.60
N VAL A 755 16.63 28.82 -17.42
CA VAL A 755 16.77 30.24 -17.13
C VAL A 755 18.18 30.61 -16.68
N LEU A 756 18.56 31.87 -16.87
CA LEU A 756 19.73 32.49 -16.24
C LEU A 756 19.24 33.66 -15.38
N VAL A 757 19.46 33.58 -14.07
CA VAL A 757 19.15 34.66 -13.14
C VAL A 757 20.31 35.64 -13.10
N ARG A 758 20.07 36.92 -13.43
CA ARG A 758 21.12 37.96 -13.56
C ARG A 758 21.37 38.76 -12.27
N GLU A 759 20.41 38.77 -11.36
CA GLU A 759 20.43 39.50 -10.09
C GLU A 759 19.60 38.74 -9.05
N HIS A 760 19.90 38.89 -7.76
CA HIS A 760 19.13 38.25 -6.69
C HIS A 760 17.84 39.02 -6.40
N THR A 761 16.66 38.41 -6.59
CA THR A 761 15.36 39.04 -6.29
C THR A 761 14.78 38.63 -4.92
N SER A 762 14.13 39.57 -4.25
CA SER A 762 13.18 39.30 -3.14
C SER A 762 11.72 39.51 -3.55
N GLN A 763 11.46 39.96 -4.78
CA GLN A 763 10.12 40.18 -5.33
C GLN A 763 9.70 39.05 -6.26
N LEU A 764 8.39 38.91 -6.46
CA LEU A 764 7.80 38.01 -7.45
C LEU A 764 8.27 38.36 -8.87
N ARG A 765 8.80 37.35 -9.59
CA ARG A 765 9.29 37.44 -10.97
C ARG A 765 8.82 36.20 -11.75
N ILE A 766 7.96 36.39 -12.76
CA ILE A 766 7.18 35.32 -13.39
C ILE A 766 7.88 34.81 -14.65
N ILE A 767 8.36 33.56 -14.59
CA ILE A 767 9.03 32.89 -15.71
C ILE A 767 7.97 32.40 -16.72
N ALA A 768 6.95 31.69 -16.22
CA ALA A 768 5.82 31.21 -17.02
C ALA A 768 4.52 31.15 -16.22
N VAL A 769 3.38 31.34 -16.89
CA VAL A 769 2.03 31.29 -16.28
C VAL A 769 0.97 30.87 -17.30
N GLY A 770 0.01 30.04 -16.90
CA GLY A 770 -1.20 29.74 -17.68
C GLY A 770 -2.42 30.49 -17.13
N ASP A 771 -3.14 31.23 -17.97
CA ASP A 771 -4.41 31.88 -17.63
C ASP A 771 -5.59 31.11 -18.22
N TYR A 772 -6.56 30.73 -17.37
CA TYR A 772 -7.70 29.90 -17.76
C TYR A 772 -9.04 30.61 -17.52
N PRO A 773 -10.11 30.24 -18.23
CA PRO A 773 -11.48 30.67 -17.93
C PRO A 773 -11.84 30.48 -16.44
N GLY A 774 -12.29 31.56 -15.79
CA GLY A 774 -12.59 31.58 -14.35
C GLY A 774 -11.39 31.46 -13.40
N ASN A 775 -10.18 31.19 -13.93
CA ASN A 775 -8.96 30.87 -13.17
C ASN A 775 -7.72 31.52 -13.83
N ARG A 776 -7.64 32.86 -13.82
CA ARG A 776 -6.40 33.59 -14.13
C ARG A 776 -5.29 33.17 -13.16
N GLN A 777 -4.06 33.10 -13.65
CA GLN A 777 -2.93 32.50 -12.95
C GLN A 777 -3.32 31.11 -12.41
N GLY A 778 -3.64 30.20 -13.32
CA GLY A 778 -4.03 28.83 -13.00
C GLY A 778 -2.87 28.06 -12.38
N TRP A 779 -1.72 28.10 -13.04
CA TRP A 779 -0.42 27.56 -12.59
C TRP A 779 0.68 28.58 -12.88
N GLN A 780 1.77 28.55 -12.12
CA GLN A 780 2.87 29.52 -12.20
C GLN A 780 4.23 28.85 -12.01
N LEU A 781 5.23 29.28 -12.78
CA LEU A 781 6.67 29.04 -12.55
C LEU A 781 7.34 30.41 -12.34
N TYR A 782 7.99 30.63 -11.21
CA TYR A 782 8.45 31.97 -10.79
C TYR A 782 9.63 31.93 -9.82
N LEU A 783 10.25 33.10 -9.62
CA LEU A 783 11.12 33.39 -8.48
C LEU A 783 10.39 34.27 -7.46
N ALA A 784 10.65 34.04 -6.18
CA ALA A 784 10.25 34.90 -5.05
C ALA A 784 11.27 34.76 -3.91
N ASP A 785 10.92 35.20 -2.70
CA ASP A 785 11.51 34.82 -1.40
C ASP A 785 13.00 34.48 -1.41
N THR A 786 13.89 35.49 -1.33
CA THR A 786 15.35 35.29 -1.35
C THR A 786 15.83 34.45 -2.55
N ASN A 787 15.40 34.83 -3.74
CA ASN A 787 15.76 34.23 -5.03
C ASN A 787 15.45 32.72 -5.18
N HIS A 788 14.53 32.19 -4.39
CA HIS A 788 14.05 30.82 -4.54
C HIS A 788 13.10 30.69 -5.72
N ALA A 789 13.33 29.66 -6.54
CA ALA A 789 12.36 29.20 -7.52
C ALA A 789 11.18 28.48 -6.87
N TRP A 790 10.01 28.65 -7.48
CA TRP A 790 8.73 28.06 -7.11
C TRP A 790 7.99 27.58 -8.36
N PHE A 791 7.31 26.44 -8.24
CA PHE A 791 6.24 26.02 -9.16
C PHE A 791 4.93 25.83 -8.39
N ASN A 792 3.80 26.31 -8.90
CA ASN A 792 2.48 26.14 -8.26
C ASN A 792 1.34 25.81 -9.24
N SER A 793 0.27 25.24 -8.70
CA SER A 793 -1.02 24.98 -9.33
C SER A 793 -2.12 25.18 -8.27
N ARG A 794 -3.41 25.03 -8.61
CA ARG A 794 -4.54 25.29 -7.70
C ARG A 794 -5.31 24.04 -7.30
N ASP A 795 -5.84 24.06 -6.09
CA ASP A 795 -6.84 23.09 -5.61
C ASP A 795 -8.28 23.49 -6.04
N PRO A 796 -9.30 22.63 -5.84
CA PRO A 796 -10.68 22.96 -6.16
C PRO A 796 -11.25 24.18 -5.42
N GLN A 797 -10.66 24.57 -4.29
CA GLN A 797 -10.97 25.79 -3.53
C GLN A 797 -10.18 27.01 -4.06
N ARG A 798 -9.53 26.86 -5.22
CA ARG A 798 -8.70 27.84 -5.95
C ARG A 798 -7.48 28.35 -5.17
N GLN A 799 -7.10 27.70 -4.08
CA GLN A 799 -5.89 28.04 -3.31
C GLN A 799 -4.66 27.47 -4.00
N TYR A 800 -3.54 28.19 -3.93
CA TYR A 800 -2.29 27.69 -4.50
C TYR A 800 -1.70 26.54 -3.67
N ARG A 801 -1.23 25.53 -4.38
CA ARG A 801 -0.42 24.42 -3.89
C ARG A 801 0.88 24.45 -4.69
N GLY A 802 2.00 24.65 -4.00
CA GLY A 802 3.31 24.89 -4.61
C GLY A 802 4.40 23.93 -4.15
N SER A 803 5.54 24.01 -4.84
CA SER A 803 6.80 23.37 -4.51
C SER A 803 7.91 24.42 -4.66
N ARG A 804 8.70 24.61 -3.61
CA ARG A 804 9.83 25.54 -3.55
C ARG A 804 11.15 24.78 -3.71
N SER A 805 12.13 25.45 -4.30
CA SER A 805 13.53 25.08 -4.25
C SER A 805 14.09 25.00 -2.81
N ASP A 806 15.02 24.07 -2.59
CA ASP A 806 15.70 23.83 -1.31
C ASP A 806 16.66 24.98 -0.94
N ALA A 807 17.28 25.58 -1.96
CA ALA A 807 18.22 26.70 -1.85
C ALA A 807 17.89 27.80 -2.89
N PRO A 808 18.32 29.06 -2.67
CA PRO A 808 18.21 30.13 -3.65
C PRO A 808 18.84 29.74 -4.99
N LEU A 809 18.27 30.22 -6.11
CA LEU A 809 18.91 29.99 -7.41
C LEU A 809 20.25 30.74 -7.50
N PRO A 810 21.30 30.11 -8.06
CA PRO A 810 22.58 30.77 -8.26
C PRO A 810 22.49 31.86 -9.34
N VAL A 811 22.88 33.08 -8.99
CA VAL A 811 23.03 34.20 -9.94
C VAL A 811 24.21 33.90 -10.89
N GLY A 812 24.07 34.23 -12.17
CA GLY A 812 25.13 34.07 -13.18
C GLY A 812 25.28 32.65 -13.74
N ARG A 813 24.52 31.66 -13.26
CA ARG A 813 24.49 30.28 -13.78
C ARG A 813 23.18 29.99 -14.52
N LYS A 814 23.25 29.23 -15.62
CA LYS A 814 22.05 28.61 -16.23
C LYS A 814 21.51 27.52 -15.31
N VAL A 815 20.20 27.51 -15.11
CA VAL A 815 19.47 26.55 -14.28
C VAL A 815 18.25 26.07 -15.05
N THR A 816 18.07 24.75 -15.19
CA THR A 816 16.87 24.14 -15.74
C THR A 816 15.88 23.88 -14.61
N LEU A 817 14.71 24.54 -14.68
CA LEU A 817 13.60 24.34 -13.76
C LEU A 817 12.55 23.45 -14.42
N ILE A 818 12.05 22.45 -13.68
CA ILE A 818 10.94 21.61 -14.12
C ILE A 818 9.88 21.54 -13.04
N GLY A 819 8.76 22.20 -13.28
CA GLY A 819 7.56 22.08 -12.47
C GLY A 819 6.70 20.92 -12.95
N VAL A 820 6.35 19.99 -12.07
CA VAL A 820 5.49 18.83 -12.38
C VAL A 820 4.23 18.87 -11.52
N ARG A 821 3.07 18.81 -12.17
CA ARG A 821 1.79 18.42 -11.55
C ARG A 821 1.50 16.98 -11.98
N ASP A 822 1.35 16.06 -11.04
CA ASP A 822 0.89 14.70 -11.38
C ASP A 822 -0.65 14.58 -11.41
N ALA A 823 -1.16 13.44 -11.88
CA ALA A 823 -2.59 13.16 -12.01
C ALA A 823 -3.32 12.95 -10.65
N LEU A 824 -2.59 13.04 -9.53
CA LEU A 824 -3.14 13.08 -8.17
C LEU A 824 -3.13 14.51 -7.59
N GLY A 825 -2.76 15.50 -8.41
CA GLY A 825 -2.61 16.88 -7.98
C GLY A 825 -1.43 17.10 -7.02
N ARG A 826 -0.39 16.24 -7.05
CA ARG A 826 0.88 16.53 -6.37
C ARG A 826 1.69 17.50 -7.21
N VAL A 827 2.26 18.51 -6.55
CA VAL A 827 3.05 19.58 -7.15
C VAL A 827 4.49 19.45 -6.68
N GLN A 828 5.41 19.32 -7.65
CA GLN A 828 6.83 19.09 -7.45
C GLN A 828 7.64 20.07 -8.31
N LEU A 829 8.84 20.41 -7.85
CA LEU A 829 9.84 21.18 -8.58
C LEU A 829 11.13 20.37 -8.62
N HIS A 830 11.77 20.35 -9.79
CA HIS A 830 13.13 19.87 -9.98
C HIS A 830 14.00 21.04 -10.43
N VAL A 831 15.24 21.09 -9.94
CA VAL A 831 16.24 22.11 -10.26
C VAL A 831 17.50 21.38 -10.71
N ASP A 832 17.93 21.60 -11.96
CA ASP A 832 19.09 20.93 -12.57
C ASP A 832 19.10 19.40 -12.41
N GLY A 833 17.93 18.75 -12.57
CA GLY A 833 17.80 17.30 -12.44
C GLY A 833 17.87 16.80 -10.99
N ILE A 834 17.42 17.61 -10.02
CA ILE A 834 17.29 17.24 -8.62
C ILE A 834 15.89 17.62 -8.11
N ARG A 835 15.07 16.62 -7.74
CA ARG A 835 13.79 16.84 -7.04
C ARG A 835 14.03 17.60 -5.73
N GLN A 836 13.32 18.70 -5.55
CA GLN A 836 13.37 19.52 -4.32
C GLN A 836 12.53 18.87 -3.19
N ALA A 837 12.92 19.07 -1.94
CA ALA A 837 12.30 18.41 -0.78
C ALA A 837 10.89 18.94 -0.47
N ASN A 838 10.62 20.21 -0.76
CA ASN A 838 9.32 20.81 -0.56
C ASN A 838 8.37 20.44 -1.70
N SER A 839 7.34 19.63 -1.43
CA SER A 839 6.25 19.36 -2.37
C SER A 839 4.89 19.44 -1.67
N SER A 840 3.82 19.66 -2.44
CA SER A 840 2.44 19.72 -1.93
C SER A 840 1.48 18.87 -2.75
N SER A 841 0.24 18.74 -2.29
CA SER A 841 -0.79 17.88 -2.88
C SER A 841 -2.16 18.55 -2.90
N GLY A 842 -3.12 17.92 -3.58
CA GLY A 842 -4.50 18.42 -3.69
C GLY A 842 -4.71 19.46 -4.79
N ALA A 843 -3.74 19.71 -5.67
CA ALA A 843 -3.86 20.59 -6.82
C ALA A 843 -4.72 19.98 -7.95
N THR A 844 -5.94 19.57 -7.65
CA THR A 844 -6.83 18.78 -8.51
C THR A 844 -7.88 19.61 -9.27
N ILE A 845 -7.71 20.93 -9.36
CA ILE A 845 -8.61 21.78 -10.16
C ILE A 845 -8.57 21.36 -11.64
N GLN A 846 -9.71 21.41 -12.34
CA GLN A 846 -9.73 21.12 -13.78
C GLN A 846 -9.41 22.37 -14.60
N TYR A 847 -8.44 22.25 -15.51
CA TYR A 847 -8.06 23.29 -16.46
C TYR A 847 -8.61 22.97 -17.86
N PRO A 848 -9.56 23.74 -18.42
CA PRO A 848 -9.97 23.63 -19.83
C PRO A 848 -8.89 24.29 -20.72
N VAL A 849 -9.17 24.55 -22.00
CA VAL A 849 -8.24 25.29 -22.88
C VAL A 849 -7.90 26.66 -22.24
N PRO A 850 -6.62 27.06 -22.15
CA PRO A 850 -6.24 28.35 -21.59
C PRO A 850 -6.72 29.51 -22.48
N ILE A 851 -7.00 30.65 -21.87
CA ILE A 851 -7.14 31.93 -22.57
C ILE A 851 -5.81 32.26 -23.25
N GLN A 852 -4.72 32.08 -22.48
CA GLN A 852 -3.34 32.32 -22.92
C GLN A 852 -2.36 31.55 -22.02
N VAL A 853 -1.23 31.14 -22.57
CA VAL A 853 0.00 30.91 -21.79
C VAL A 853 0.91 32.13 -21.97
N ARG A 854 1.60 32.58 -20.93
CA ARG A 854 2.57 33.68 -20.99
C ARG A 854 3.93 33.29 -20.44
N LEU A 855 4.97 33.84 -21.06
CA LEU A 855 6.36 33.76 -20.61
C LEU A 855 6.86 35.17 -20.30
N GLY A 856 7.55 35.34 -19.16
CA GLY A 856 8.20 36.59 -18.78
C GLY A 856 7.36 37.60 -17.97
N ALA A 857 6.02 37.54 -17.94
CA ALA A 857 5.19 38.42 -17.10
C ALA A 857 3.78 37.85 -16.80
N GLN A 858 3.05 38.48 -15.86
CA GLN A 858 1.64 38.16 -15.54
C GLN A 858 0.63 38.70 -16.57
N TYR A 859 -0.65 38.35 -16.38
CA TYR A 859 -1.79 38.78 -17.22
C TYR A 859 -1.95 40.29 -17.39
N ASN A 860 -1.34 41.09 -16.51
CA ASN A 860 -1.35 42.56 -16.48
C ASN A 860 0.05 43.18 -16.76
N GLY A 861 1.01 42.39 -17.26
CA GLY A 861 2.39 42.83 -17.51
C GLY A 861 3.27 42.97 -16.26
N GLN A 862 2.70 42.90 -15.05
CA GLN A 862 3.45 43.03 -13.81
C GLN A 862 4.28 41.78 -13.48
N ALA A 863 5.14 41.91 -12.46
CA ALA A 863 6.05 40.85 -12.00
C ALA A 863 6.97 40.29 -13.12
N SER A 864 7.43 41.17 -14.02
CA SER A 864 8.23 40.79 -15.19
C SER A 864 9.57 40.14 -14.79
N PHE A 865 10.00 39.10 -15.51
CA PHE A 865 11.22 38.35 -15.20
C PHE A 865 12.50 39.05 -15.69
N THR A 866 13.39 39.41 -14.76
CA THR A 866 14.63 40.15 -15.03
C THR A 866 15.84 39.27 -15.42
N GLY A 867 15.61 37.99 -15.72
CA GLY A 867 16.61 37.05 -16.22
C GLY A 867 16.57 36.84 -17.74
N GLN A 868 17.21 35.76 -18.19
CA GLN A 868 17.12 35.23 -19.55
C GLN A 868 16.46 33.85 -19.56
N LEU A 869 15.73 33.52 -20.63
CA LEU A 869 15.07 32.23 -20.89
C LEU A 869 15.64 31.63 -22.18
N TYR A 870 16.18 30.41 -22.13
CA TYR A 870 16.86 29.73 -23.25
C TYR A 870 16.00 28.69 -23.96
N ASP A 871 15.16 27.99 -23.20
CA ASP A 871 14.15 27.06 -23.69
C ASP A 871 12.88 27.17 -22.84
N PHE A 872 11.76 26.75 -23.42
CA PHE A 872 10.51 26.50 -22.70
C PHE A 872 9.76 25.33 -23.34
N THR A 873 9.36 24.35 -22.53
CA THR A 873 8.43 23.29 -22.99
C THR A 873 7.28 23.08 -22.01
N LEU A 874 6.12 22.74 -22.57
CA LEU A 874 4.90 22.42 -21.83
C LEU A 874 4.39 21.06 -22.30
N HIS A 875 4.27 20.09 -21.40
CA HIS A 875 3.85 18.72 -21.70
C HIS A 875 2.51 18.39 -21.01
N PRO A 876 1.56 17.73 -21.70
CA PRO A 876 0.25 17.36 -21.15
C PRO A 876 0.32 16.07 -20.31
N ARG A 877 1.41 15.91 -19.55
CA ARG A 877 1.73 14.75 -18.69
C ARG A 877 2.85 15.09 -17.71
N ALA A 878 3.11 14.19 -16.76
CA ALA A 878 4.39 14.14 -16.07
C ALA A 878 5.53 13.77 -17.05
N LEU A 879 6.70 14.41 -16.90
CA LEU A 879 7.93 13.96 -17.54
C LEU A 879 8.47 12.68 -16.87
N THR A 880 9.18 11.88 -17.65
CA THR A 880 9.93 10.70 -17.18
C THR A 880 11.26 11.13 -16.52
N ARG A 881 11.97 10.23 -15.82
CA ARG A 881 13.21 10.60 -15.12
C ARG A 881 14.29 11.04 -16.11
N SER A 882 14.43 10.32 -17.23
CA SER A 882 15.33 10.68 -18.31
C SER A 882 15.05 12.08 -18.88
N GLU A 883 13.79 12.45 -19.11
CA GLU A 883 13.39 13.77 -19.64
C GLU A 883 13.53 14.93 -18.65
N ILE A 884 13.37 14.65 -17.36
CA ILE A 884 13.69 15.56 -16.25
C ILE A 884 15.21 15.78 -16.15
N SER A 885 16.01 14.86 -16.72
CA SER A 885 17.45 14.73 -16.44
C SER A 885 17.73 14.50 -14.95
N ASP A 886 16.78 13.84 -14.26
CA ASP A 886 16.83 13.57 -12.82
C ASP A 886 18.00 12.61 -12.55
N ARG A 887 19.13 13.11 -12.00
CA ARG A 887 20.38 12.34 -11.90
C ARG A 887 20.07 11.02 -11.18
N SER A 888 20.41 9.89 -11.78
CA SER A 888 20.21 8.59 -11.13
C SER A 888 21.16 8.40 -9.95
N LEU A 889 20.79 7.53 -9.01
CA LEU A 889 21.67 7.12 -7.93
C LEU A 889 22.97 6.48 -8.48
N ALA A 890 22.89 5.75 -9.59
CA ALA A 890 24.05 5.18 -10.26
C ALA A 890 25.02 6.28 -10.77
N GLU A 891 24.53 7.33 -11.43
CA GLU A 891 25.35 8.46 -11.89
C GLU A 891 25.87 9.34 -10.74
N PHE A 892 25.18 9.37 -9.60
CA PHE A 892 25.71 10.00 -8.38
C PHE A 892 26.91 9.22 -7.83
N LEU A 893 26.82 7.89 -7.78
CA LEU A 893 27.82 6.97 -7.22
C LEU A 893 29.00 6.66 -8.17
N ALA A 894 28.82 6.78 -9.48
CA ALA A 894 29.87 6.59 -10.49
C ALA A 894 30.77 7.84 -10.66
N ARG A 895 30.37 8.97 -10.08
CA ARG A 895 31.08 10.25 -10.02
C ARG A 895 31.70 10.49 -8.65
#